data_AF-A0ABD1LRK1-F1
#
_entry.id   AF-A0ABD1LRK1-F1
#
_cell.length_a   1.000
_cell.length_b   1.000
_cell.length_c   1.000
_cell.angle_alpha   90.00
_cell.angle_beta   90.00
_cell.angle_gamma   90.00
#
_symmetry.space_group_name_H-M   'P 1'
#
loop_
_entity.id
_entity.type
_entity.pdbx_description
1 polymer ?
#
loop_
_entity_poly.entity_id
_entity_poly.type
_entity_poly.pdbx_seq_one_letter_code
_entity_poly.pdbx_strand_id
1 'polypeptide(L)'
;MKDVKVSLCYLVLFLFSLSSIEDVKLVVKGVTSIATTDNNFICATLDWWPANKCDYGDCPWGQTGILNMDLSNKILTNAIKAFNPLRIRLGGSVEDHIVYQFGKQKKCPHFKKKEGGLFGFSTACLPKKRWDEVHDFFNKTGVKLSFGLNALTGKKNSVEDKLSWVGNWNPKNAISLMKYTISKGYKIDSYELGNELCAEGIGARVDSVQYAKDITRLRHIVNLLYPDASRRPKVLGPGGFYGKEWFQSLLLNVAPGVVDGVTHHIYNLGAGVDKDLINKIQDPYFLSQVVETFKSVAQAVKEFTPWAAPWVGKAGGAYNSGSKDVSHTFVNGFWYLDQLGMTSTLNHKVYCRQTLVGGNYGLLNTTTFIPNPDYYGALLWHRLMGSKVLSVSHKGSPFLRAYAHCSKNRPGVTVIFINMSNSTTFNISLVDDMNLNPILETLLGRVQKTMREEYHMTPKDGNIQSDVVLLNGTPLQLTKSLDIPEMKPQLVDASSPIIAKPDSIIFIHTNGLRHQHVDNKHKVDLSSKILTNAIKAFNPLRIRLGGSVEDQIVYQFGKQKKCPHFKRKEGGLFGFSTTCLPKKRWDEVHDFFNKTGVKLSFGFNALTGKKNSMEDKLNWVGNWNPKNAISLMKYTISKGYKIDSYKLENELCSEGIGARVDSVRYAKEITRLRHIVNLLYPNASRRPKVLGLGGFYGKEWFQSFLLNVAPGVVDGVTHHIYNLGAGVDKDLINKIQDPYFLSQVAETFKSVAQAVKKFTPWAAPWVGEAGGAYNSGSKDVSRTFVNGFCKVLSVSHEGSPFLRAYAHCSKNRPGVTVLLINMSNSTTFNISLVDDMNLNPILETLPGRVQNTMREEYHLTPKDGNIQSDVVLLNGTPLQLTKSLDIPEMKPQVVDASSPIIAKPDSIIFIHTNGLKAPTCG
;
A
#
# COMPACT_ATOMS: atom_id res chain seq x y z
N MET A 1 -0.06 8.65 79.58
CA MET A 1 -0.48 7.86 78.40
C MET A 1 -1.33 8.73 77.46
N LYS A 2 -0.70 9.78 76.96
CA LYS A 2 -1.06 10.52 75.74
C LYS A 2 0.12 10.25 74.79
N ASP A 3 -0.08 10.30 73.47
CA ASP A 3 0.95 10.18 72.42
C ASP A 3 1.14 8.83 71.69
N VAL A 4 0.07 8.08 71.35
CA VAL A 4 0.18 7.02 70.31
C VAL A 4 -1.04 6.93 69.37
N LYS A 5 -1.82 8.00 69.18
CA LYS A 5 -3.00 7.96 68.25
C LYS A 5 -3.14 9.11 67.27
N VAL A 6 -2.10 9.93 67.08
CA VAL A 6 -2.15 11.05 66.11
C VAL A 6 -1.17 10.88 64.93
N SER A 7 -0.19 9.97 65.00
CA SER A 7 0.76 9.75 63.88
C SER A 7 0.33 8.76 62.80
N LEU A 8 -0.78 8.03 62.97
CA LEU A 8 -1.23 7.06 61.94
C LEU A 8 -2.23 7.63 60.92
N CYS A 9 -2.84 8.80 61.18
CA CYS A 9 -3.74 9.46 60.22
C CYS A 9 -3.03 10.41 59.25
N TYR A 10 -1.78 10.82 59.53
CA TYR A 10 -0.99 11.66 58.61
C TYR A 10 -0.15 10.85 57.62
N LEU A 11 -0.04 9.52 57.79
CA LEU A 11 0.67 8.65 56.84
C LEU A 11 -0.21 8.10 55.70
N VAL A 12 -1.53 8.34 55.75
CA VAL A 12 -2.49 7.87 54.71
C VAL A 12 -2.98 9.01 53.81
N LEU A 13 -2.58 10.26 54.08
CA LEU A 13 -2.91 11.43 53.26
C LEU A 13 -1.82 11.83 52.24
N PHE A 14 -0.70 11.10 52.17
CA PHE A 14 0.11 11.02 50.96
C PHE A 14 -0.37 9.85 50.12
N LEU A 15 -1.57 9.98 49.54
CA LEU A 15 -1.91 9.25 48.33
C LEU A 15 -0.95 9.74 47.24
N PHE A 16 0.26 9.18 47.23
CA PHE A 16 1.03 9.10 46.00
C PHE A 16 0.07 8.52 44.96
N SER A 17 -0.26 9.30 43.94
CA SER A 17 -0.93 8.81 42.75
C SER A 17 -0.09 7.64 42.25
N LEU A 18 -0.50 6.41 42.57
CA LEU A 18 0.13 5.19 42.10
C LEU A 18 -0.11 5.17 40.59
N SER A 19 0.81 5.77 39.84
CA SER A 19 0.78 5.70 38.39
C SER A 19 0.97 4.23 38.01
N SER A 20 -0.04 3.60 37.43
CA SER A 20 0.08 2.23 36.95
C SER A 20 1.07 2.19 35.79
N ILE A 21 1.92 1.16 35.74
CA ILE A 21 2.84 0.93 34.62
C ILE A 21 2.32 -0.28 33.85
N GLU A 22 2.12 -0.14 32.54
CA GLU A 22 1.71 -1.23 31.66
C GLU A 22 2.76 -1.45 30.57
N ASP A 23 3.28 -2.67 30.46
CA ASP A 23 4.22 -3.05 29.40
C ASP A 23 3.47 -3.39 28.10
N VAL A 24 3.81 -2.72 27.01
CA VAL A 24 3.14 -2.89 25.72
C VAL A 24 4.13 -3.31 24.64
N LYS A 25 3.84 -4.42 23.95
CA LYS A 25 4.55 -4.82 22.74
C LYS A 25 3.81 -4.28 21.51
N LEU A 26 4.38 -3.30 20.83
CA LEU A 26 3.86 -2.79 19.56
C LEU A 26 4.53 -3.51 18.39
N VAL A 27 3.74 -4.23 17.61
CA VAL A 27 4.20 -4.83 16.34
C VAL A 27 3.99 -3.83 15.22
N VAL A 28 5.07 -3.50 14.49
CA VAL A 28 5.01 -2.68 13.28
C VAL A 28 5.24 -3.58 12.08
N LYS A 29 4.28 -3.62 11.14
CA LYS A 29 4.38 -4.43 9.93
C LYS A 29 5.14 -3.67 8.84
N GLY A 30 6.46 -3.87 8.81
CA GLY A 30 7.39 -3.08 8.00
C GLY A 30 7.53 -3.53 6.54
N VAL A 31 6.87 -4.62 6.13
CA VAL A 31 7.04 -5.17 4.76
C VAL A 31 6.19 -4.44 3.73
N THR A 32 4.95 -4.06 4.06
CA THR A 32 3.99 -3.50 3.10
C THR A 32 3.27 -2.28 3.64
N SER A 33 3.15 -1.23 2.82
CA SER A 33 2.26 -0.11 3.14
C SER A 33 0.79 -0.51 2.97
N ILE A 34 -0.05 -0.20 3.94
CA ILE A 34 -1.51 -0.45 3.88
C ILE A 34 -2.27 0.65 3.14
N ALA A 35 -1.69 1.85 3.08
CA ALA A 35 -2.27 3.03 2.46
C ALA A 35 -1.18 4.03 2.04
N THR A 36 -1.60 5.06 1.29
CA THR A 36 -0.73 6.18 0.95
C THR A 36 -1.41 7.52 1.19
N THR A 37 -0.65 8.53 1.61
CA THR A 37 -1.12 9.92 1.78
C THR A 37 -0.41 10.86 0.80
N ASP A 38 -0.90 12.09 0.62
CA ASP A 38 -0.16 13.12 -0.12
C ASP A 38 1.09 13.53 0.68
N ASN A 39 2.17 13.94 0.01
CA ASN A 39 3.37 14.47 0.68
C ASN A 39 3.06 15.72 1.54
N ASN A 40 1.94 16.39 1.27
CA ASN A 40 1.36 17.52 2.01
C ASN A 40 0.01 17.10 2.61
N PHE A 41 0.00 15.93 3.27
CA PHE A 41 -1.18 15.38 3.94
C PHE A 41 -1.81 16.38 4.91
N ILE A 42 -0.97 17.08 5.68
CA ILE A 42 -1.39 18.18 6.55
C ILE A 42 -1.84 19.37 5.72
N CYS A 43 -3.09 19.76 5.93
CA CYS A 43 -3.72 20.94 5.38
C CYS A 43 -4.38 21.75 6.51
N ALA A 44 -4.55 23.04 6.30
CA ALA A 44 -5.35 23.90 7.17
C ALA A 44 -6.33 24.72 6.32
N THR A 45 -7.43 25.19 6.92
CA THR A 45 -8.39 26.04 6.23
C THR A 45 -8.21 27.51 6.59
N LEU A 46 -8.64 28.39 5.70
CA LEU A 46 -8.90 29.80 5.97
C LEU A 46 -10.36 30.10 5.64
N ASP A 47 -11.04 30.85 6.50
CA ASP A 47 -12.47 31.09 6.39
C ASP A 47 -12.80 32.55 6.00
N TRP A 48 -14.05 32.76 5.62
CA TRP A 48 -14.62 34.03 5.21
C TRP A 48 -15.32 34.79 6.35
N TRP A 49 -15.54 34.16 7.51
CA TRP A 49 -16.34 34.73 8.60
C TRP A 49 -15.89 36.15 9.01
N PRO A 50 -16.84 37.09 9.18
CA PRO A 50 -16.57 38.41 9.72
C PRO A 50 -16.41 38.38 11.25
N ALA A 51 -15.83 39.45 11.80
CA ALA A 51 -15.57 39.59 13.23
C ALA A 51 -16.81 39.47 14.13
N ASN A 52 -17.99 39.78 13.61
CA ASN A 52 -19.26 39.72 14.33
C ASN A 52 -19.98 38.37 14.17
N LYS A 53 -19.30 37.33 13.65
CA LYS A 53 -19.74 35.94 13.75
C LYS A 53 -19.54 35.46 15.19
N CYS A 54 -20.64 35.17 15.86
CA CYS A 54 -20.65 34.72 17.23
C CYS A 54 -21.42 33.39 17.34
N ASP A 55 -21.02 32.57 18.31
CA ASP A 55 -21.66 31.34 18.73
C ASP A 55 -21.68 31.35 20.26
N TYR A 56 -22.82 31.03 20.88
CA TYR A 56 -22.90 30.86 22.34
C TYR A 56 -22.43 32.07 23.18
N GLY A 57 -22.58 33.29 22.65
CA GLY A 57 -22.13 34.52 23.32
C GLY A 57 -20.64 34.86 23.15
N ASP A 58 -19.90 34.05 22.39
CA ASP A 58 -18.49 34.27 22.04
C ASP A 58 -18.33 34.57 20.54
N CYS A 59 -17.38 35.43 20.16
CA CYS A 59 -17.13 35.83 18.77
C CYS A 59 -15.68 35.53 18.37
N PRO A 60 -15.31 34.23 18.25
CA PRO A 60 -13.91 33.79 18.25
C PRO A 60 -13.16 34.00 16.92
N TRP A 61 -13.76 34.74 15.98
CA TRP A 61 -13.20 34.98 14.65
C TRP A 61 -12.38 36.28 14.56
N GLY A 62 -12.69 37.30 15.35
CA GLY A 62 -11.99 38.59 15.28
C GLY A 62 -11.79 39.08 13.83
N GLN A 63 -10.62 39.65 13.51
CA GLN A 63 -10.30 40.10 12.15
C GLN A 63 -9.66 39.01 11.26
N THR A 64 -9.83 37.73 11.60
CA THR A 64 -9.09 36.62 10.95
C THR A 64 -9.81 36.03 9.73
N GLY A 65 -11.00 36.52 9.37
CA GLY A 65 -11.58 36.21 8.07
C GLY A 65 -10.67 36.72 6.94
N ILE A 66 -10.58 35.97 5.84
CA ILE A 66 -9.62 36.24 4.76
C ILE A 66 -9.75 37.64 4.13
N LEU A 67 -10.92 38.27 4.24
CA LEU A 67 -11.15 39.64 3.78
C LEU A 67 -10.41 40.69 4.63
N ASN A 68 -10.18 40.41 5.91
CA ASN A 68 -9.68 41.38 6.89
C ASN A 68 -8.33 40.99 7.53
N MET A 69 -7.92 39.72 7.43
CA MET A 69 -6.73 39.18 8.08
C MET A 69 -5.46 40.01 7.79
N ASP A 70 -4.66 40.26 8.81
CA ASP A 70 -3.34 40.88 8.65
C ASP A 70 -2.34 39.90 8.00
N LEU A 71 -2.19 40.01 6.68
CA LEU A 71 -1.24 39.22 5.89
C LEU A 71 0.22 39.68 6.03
N SER A 72 0.45 40.81 6.71
CA SER A 72 1.80 41.31 7.01
C SER A 72 2.36 40.74 8.32
N ASN A 73 1.53 40.09 9.12
CA ASN A 73 1.91 39.53 10.41
C ASN A 73 3.09 38.55 10.29
N LYS A 74 4.14 38.81 11.06
CA LYS A 74 5.38 38.04 11.01
C LYS A 74 5.21 36.62 11.56
N ILE A 75 4.44 36.46 12.64
CA ILE A 75 4.20 35.15 13.27
C ILE A 75 3.43 34.26 12.29
N LEU A 76 2.36 34.79 11.66
CA LEU A 76 1.60 34.07 10.64
C LEU A 76 2.50 33.63 9.46
N THR A 77 3.35 34.54 8.96
CA THR A 77 4.30 34.22 7.88
C THR A 77 5.24 33.09 8.28
N ASN A 78 5.83 33.17 9.47
CA ASN A 78 6.79 32.20 9.98
C ASN A 78 6.14 30.85 10.28
N ALA A 79 4.92 30.86 10.81
CA ALA A 79 4.15 29.66 11.12
C ALA A 79 3.83 28.84 9.85
N ILE A 80 3.46 29.50 8.74
CA ILE A 80 3.21 28.80 7.48
C ILE A 80 4.53 28.28 6.87
N LYS A 81 5.59 29.10 6.88
CA LYS A 81 6.90 28.72 6.32
C LYS A 81 7.51 27.52 7.04
N ALA A 82 7.21 27.29 8.30
CA ALA A 82 7.74 26.16 9.06
C ALA A 82 7.35 24.79 8.49
N PHE A 83 6.24 24.70 7.73
CA PHE A 83 5.80 23.49 7.03
C PHE A 83 6.58 23.27 5.72
N ASN A 84 6.69 24.32 4.89
CA ASN A 84 7.40 24.31 3.59
C ASN A 84 7.18 23.06 2.71
N PRO A 85 6.03 22.95 1.98
CA PRO A 85 4.90 23.88 1.95
C PRO A 85 3.71 23.42 2.81
N LEU A 86 2.85 24.37 3.21
CA LEU A 86 1.52 24.08 3.79
C LEU A 86 0.44 24.15 2.70
N ARG A 87 -0.47 23.17 2.68
CA ARG A 87 -1.70 23.25 1.88
C ARG A 87 -2.73 24.07 2.65
N ILE A 88 -3.33 25.06 1.99
CA ILE A 88 -4.40 25.88 2.56
C ILE A 88 -5.66 25.73 1.72
N ARG A 89 -6.78 25.37 2.35
CA ARG A 89 -8.12 25.38 1.76
C ARG A 89 -8.86 26.65 2.17
N LEU A 90 -9.00 27.59 1.25
CA LEU A 90 -9.75 28.82 1.47
C LEU A 90 -11.21 28.57 1.08
N GLY A 91 -12.09 28.58 2.07
CA GLY A 91 -13.51 28.27 1.89
C GLY A 91 -14.32 28.50 3.16
N GLY A 92 -15.32 27.67 3.43
CA GLY A 92 -16.14 27.76 4.65
C GLY A 92 -17.60 28.06 4.35
N SER A 93 -18.45 28.10 5.39
CA SER A 93 -19.91 28.07 5.19
C SER A 93 -20.44 29.24 4.37
N VAL A 94 -19.90 30.45 4.53
CA VAL A 94 -20.36 31.62 3.76
C VAL A 94 -19.70 31.76 2.38
N GLU A 95 -18.87 30.80 1.94
CA GLU A 95 -18.27 30.79 0.59
C GLU A 95 -19.32 30.91 -0.51
N ASP A 96 -20.44 30.21 -0.35
CA ASP A 96 -21.57 30.21 -1.28
C ASP A 96 -22.39 31.52 -1.26
N HIS A 97 -21.96 32.50 -0.46
CA HIS A 97 -22.46 33.86 -0.42
C HIS A 97 -21.43 34.90 -0.86
N ILE A 98 -20.24 34.49 -1.29
CA ILE A 98 -19.20 35.39 -1.80
C ILE A 98 -19.35 35.60 -3.30
N VAL A 99 -19.35 36.86 -3.74
CA VAL A 99 -19.16 37.25 -5.14
C VAL A 99 -17.77 37.81 -5.36
N TYR A 100 -17.24 37.72 -6.57
CA TYR A 100 -15.88 38.17 -6.87
C TYR A 100 -15.91 39.45 -7.70
N GLN A 101 -15.11 40.46 -7.36
CA GLN A 101 -15.05 41.75 -8.08
C GLN A 101 -14.28 41.64 -9.42
N PHE A 102 -14.78 40.78 -10.32
CA PHE A 102 -14.19 40.50 -11.62
C PHE A 102 -15.25 40.49 -12.73
N GLY A 103 -14.82 40.76 -13.96
CA GLY A 103 -15.70 40.83 -15.11
C GLY A 103 -16.73 41.95 -14.96
N LYS A 104 -18.02 41.63 -15.09
CA LYS A 104 -19.12 42.61 -15.00
C LYS A 104 -19.48 43.01 -13.56
N GLN A 105 -18.98 42.30 -12.55
CA GLN A 105 -19.28 42.56 -11.15
C GLN A 105 -18.44 43.74 -10.64
N LYS A 106 -18.97 44.97 -10.76
CA LYS A 106 -18.31 46.19 -10.29
C LYS A 106 -18.54 46.48 -8.80
N LYS A 107 -19.76 46.21 -8.32
CA LYS A 107 -20.15 46.42 -6.91
C LYS A 107 -19.54 45.33 -6.02
N CYS A 108 -18.92 45.73 -4.92
CA CYS A 108 -18.29 44.82 -3.98
C CYS A 108 -18.88 45.05 -2.56
N PRO A 109 -19.97 44.37 -2.21
CA PRO A 109 -20.60 44.52 -0.89
C PRO A 109 -19.74 43.96 0.24
N HIS A 110 -19.84 44.58 1.42
CA HIS A 110 -19.26 44.06 2.66
C HIS A 110 -20.25 43.16 3.40
N PHE A 111 -19.72 42.24 4.23
CA PHE A 111 -20.53 41.44 5.13
C PHE A 111 -21.32 42.33 6.11
N LYS A 112 -22.63 42.07 6.21
CA LYS A 112 -23.51 42.66 7.23
C LYS A 112 -24.40 41.57 7.79
N LYS A 113 -24.78 41.69 9.07
CA LYS A 113 -25.86 40.85 9.62
C LYS A 113 -27.13 41.15 8.84
N LYS A 114 -27.82 40.10 8.42
CA LYS A 114 -29.06 40.18 7.66
C LYS A 114 -29.98 39.04 8.09
N GLU A 115 -31.11 39.40 8.69
CA GLU A 115 -32.16 38.45 9.02
C GLU A 115 -32.66 37.73 7.76
N GLY A 116 -32.87 36.42 7.86
CA GLY A 116 -33.22 35.57 6.71
C GLY A 116 -32.12 35.40 5.65
N GLY A 117 -30.93 36.00 5.83
CA GLY A 117 -29.76 35.69 5.01
C GLY A 117 -29.17 34.33 5.37
N LEU A 118 -28.49 33.68 4.42
CA LEU A 118 -27.77 32.43 4.68
C LEU A 118 -26.76 32.63 5.82
N PHE A 119 -26.88 31.81 6.86
CA PHE A 119 -26.15 31.93 8.13
C PHE A 119 -26.31 33.27 8.87
N GLY A 120 -27.36 34.04 8.57
CA GLY A 120 -27.62 35.35 9.17
C GLY A 120 -26.80 36.50 8.57
N PHE A 121 -26.22 36.31 7.39
CA PHE A 121 -25.37 37.32 6.74
C PHE A 121 -25.81 37.66 5.31
N SER A 122 -25.52 38.91 4.91
CA SER A 122 -25.66 39.37 3.53
C SER A 122 -24.58 38.74 2.63
N THR A 123 -24.81 38.79 1.32
CA THR A 123 -23.75 38.56 0.31
C THR A 123 -22.58 39.51 0.57
N ALA A 124 -21.37 38.99 0.49
CA ALA A 124 -20.14 39.76 0.55
C ALA A 124 -19.31 39.55 -0.71
N CYS A 125 -18.23 40.31 -0.84
CA CYS A 125 -17.42 40.29 -2.04
C CYS A 125 -15.93 40.18 -1.74
N LEU A 126 -15.22 39.43 -2.59
CA LEU A 126 -13.76 39.42 -2.67
C LEU A 126 -13.29 40.53 -3.62
N PRO A 127 -12.67 41.62 -3.11
CA PRO A 127 -12.11 42.67 -3.96
C PRO A 127 -10.90 42.17 -4.74
N LYS A 128 -10.71 42.71 -5.96
CA LYS A 128 -9.57 42.37 -6.81
C LYS A 128 -8.22 42.61 -6.10
N LYS A 129 -8.09 43.76 -5.44
CA LYS A 129 -6.88 44.12 -4.67
C LYS A 129 -6.57 43.10 -3.57
N ARG A 130 -7.61 42.65 -2.85
CA ARG A 130 -7.44 41.67 -1.77
C ARG A 130 -6.98 40.31 -2.29
N TRP A 131 -7.45 39.92 -3.46
CA TRP A 131 -6.98 38.69 -4.12
C TRP A 131 -5.50 38.77 -4.49
N ASP A 132 -5.02 39.93 -4.94
CA ASP A 132 -3.60 40.17 -5.19
C ASP A 132 -2.79 40.05 -3.88
N GLU A 133 -3.21 40.72 -2.81
CA GLU A 133 -2.55 40.66 -1.49
C GLU A 133 -2.45 39.22 -0.95
N VAL A 134 -3.53 38.43 -1.07
CA VAL A 134 -3.57 37.02 -0.65
C VAL A 134 -2.58 36.17 -1.44
N HIS A 135 -2.48 36.38 -2.75
CA HIS A 135 -1.54 35.63 -3.58
C HIS A 135 -0.09 36.04 -3.38
N ASP A 136 0.18 37.33 -3.15
CA ASP A 136 1.52 37.82 -2.77
C ASP A 136 1.97 37.15 -1.47
N PHE A 137 1.08 37.09 -0.48
CA PHE A 137 1.32 36.40 0.78
C PHE A 137 1.56 34.89 0.61
N PHE A 138 0.71 34.19 -0.15
CA PHE A 138 0.86 32.76 -0.41
C PHE A 138 2.12 32.41 -1.20
N ASN A 139 2.51 33.25 -2.17
CA ASN A 139 3.76 33.08 -2.90
C ASN A 139 4.98 33.28 -1.98
N LYS A 140 4.94 34.30 -1.10
CA LYS A 140 5.99 34.57 -0.09
C LYS A 140 6.16 33.44 0.92
N THR A 141 5.09 32.70 1.20
CA THR A 141 5.05 31.62 2.22
C THR A 141 5.12 30.20 1.63
N GLY A 142 5.04 30.06 0.31
CA GLY A 142 5.10 28.77 -0.38
C GLY A 142 3.82 27.94 -0.28
N VAL A 143 2.67 28.56 -0.05
CA VAL A 143 1.38 27.88 0.14
C VAL A 143 0.92 27.15 -1.13
N LYS A 144 0.37 25.95 -0.94
CA LYS A 144 -0.43 25.26 -1.97
C LYS A 144 -1.91 25.56 -1.76
N LEU A 145 -2.47 26.43 -2.59
CA LEU A 145 -3.84 26.91 -2.44
C LEU A 145 -4.86 25.96 -3.08
N SER A 146 -5.83 25.53 -2.27
CA SER A 146 -7.11 24.97 -2.67
C SER A 146 -8.18 26.05 -2.48
N PHE A 147 -8.84 26.49 -3.54
CA PHE A 147 -9.81 27.60 -3.48
C PHE A 147 -11.24 27.11 -3.73
N GLY A 148 -12.15 27.36 -2.78
CA GLY A 148 -13.56 27.06 -2.93
C GLY A 148 -14.32 28.12 -3.73
N LEU A 149 -15.13 27.66 -4.67
CA LEU A 149 -15.96 28.47 -5.56
C LEU A 149 -17.42 28.45 -5.12
N ASN A 150 -18.06 29.62 -5.13
CA ASN A 150 -19.49 29.74 -4.86
C ASN A 150 -20.34 28.93 -5.85
N ALA A 151 -20.97 27.85 -5.36
CA ALA A 151 -21.80 26.92 -6.13
C ALA A 151 -23.27 27.35 -6.22
N LEU A 152 -23.71 28.27 -5.35
CA LEU A 152 -25.09 28.79 -5.37
C LEU A 152 -25.31 29.92 -6.40
N THR A 153 -24.25 30.43 -7.01
CA THR A 153 -24.36 31.48 -8.03
C THR A 153 -25.26 31.07 -9.19
N GLY A 154 -26.33 31.82 -9.41
CA GLY A 154 -27.31 31.59 -10.49
C GLY A 154 -28.47 30.66 -10.12
N LYS A 155 -28.41 29.99 -8.97
CA LYS A 155 -29.49 29.15 -8.46
C LYS A 155 -30.55 30.00 -7.76
N LYS A 156 -31.75 29.44 -7.60
CA LYS A 156 -32.83 30.02 -6.82
C LYS A 156 -33.11 29.13 -5.61
N ASN A 157 -33.29 29.76 -4.46
CA ASN A 157 -33.75 29.06 -3.26
C ASN A 157 -35.21 28.61 -3.47
N SER A 158 -35.51 27.37 -3.11
CA SER A 158 -36.84 26.78 -3.23
C SER A 158 -37.81 27.49 -2.29
N VAL A 159 -39.00 27.82 -2.79
CA VAL A 159 -40.05 28.44 -1.98
C VAL A 159 -40.65 27.43 -0.99
N GLU A 160 -40.55 26.12 -1.29
CA GLU A 160 -41.18 25.04 -0.52
C GLU A 160 -40.46 24.77 0.81
N ASP A 161 -39.16 24.46 0.77
CA ASP A 161 -38.40 24.08 1.97
C ASP A 161 -37.37 25.14 2.44
N LYS A 162 -37.16 26.20 1.65
CA LYS A 162 -36.18 27.28 1.87
C LYS A 162 -34.72 26.82 2.08
N LEU A 163 -34.44 25.53 1.93
CA LEU A 163 -33.11 24.92 2.10
C LEU A 163 -32.54 24.47 0.75
N SER A 164 -33.39 23.98 -0.15
CA SER A 164 -32.99 23.47 -1.45
C SER A 164 -32.72 24.61 -2.44
N TRP A 165 -31.61 24.51 -3.18
CA TRP A 165 -31.26 25.46 -4.23
C TRP A 165 -31.30 24.79 -5.60
N VAL A 166 -32.20 25.28 -6.45
CA VAL A 166 -32.53 24.68 -7.74
C VAL A 166 -32.02 25.52 -8.92
N GLY A 167 -31.80 24.85 -10.04
CA GLY A 167 -31.29 25.44 -11.28
C GLY A 167 -29.79 25.21 -11.49
N ASN A 168 -29.30 25.65 -12.66
CA ASN A 168 -27.93 25.43 -13.09
C ASN A 168 -26.96 26.42 -12.42
N TRP A 169 -25.76 25.95 -12.10
CA TRP A 169 -24.68 26.84 -11.67
C TRP A 169 -24.29 27.82 -12.79
N ASN A 170 -24.18 29.11 -12.45
CA ASN A 170 -23.73 30.15 -13.38
C ASN A 170 -22.24 30.47 -13.15
N PRO A 171 -21.33 29.97 -14.01
CA PRO A 171 -19.89 30.07 -13.78
C PRO A 171 -19.27 31.42 -14.17
N LYS A 172 -20.04 32.39 -14.69
CA LYS A 172 -19.47 33.61 -15.29
C LYS A 172 -18.57 34.39 -14.32
N ASN A 173 -18.94 34.46 -13.04
CA ASN A 173 -18.14 35.16 -12.03
C ASN A 173 -16.87 34.39 -11.67
N ALA A 174 -16.97 33.06 -11.47
CA ALA A 174 -15.82 32.16 -11.26
C ALA A 174 -14.84 32.19 -12.44
N ILE A 175 -15.31 32.10 -13.69
CA ILE A 175 -14.48 32.20 -14.90
C ILE A 175 -13.70 33.52 -14.93
N SER A 176 -14.34 34.63 -14.53
CA SER A 176 -13.69 35.95 -14.53
C SER A 176 -12.56 36.02 -13.50
N LEU A 177 -12.78 35.47 -12.30
CA LEU A 177 -11.74 35.30 -11.29
C LEU A 177 -10.60 34.41 -11.80
N MET A 178 -10.91 33.21 -12.32
CA MET A 178 -9.91 32.26 -12.83
C MET A 178 -9.06 32.86 -13.95
N LYS A 179 -9.68 33.56 -14.91
CA LYS A 179 -8.95 34.27 -15.98
C LYS A 179 -8.00 35.32 -15.42
N TYR A 180 -8.44 36.08 -14.42
CA TYR A 180 -7.57 37.06 -13.78
C TYR A 180 -6.40 36.39 -13.05
N THR A 181 -6.67 35.35 -12.26
CA THR A 181 -5.65 34.53 -11.58
C THR A 181 -4.59 34.02 -12.57
N ILE A 182 -5.01 33.48 -13.72
CA ILE A 182 -4.11 33.03 -14.79
C ILE A 182 -3.30 34.20 -15.35
N SER A 183 -3.94 35.34 -15.64
CA SER A 183 -3.26 36.52 -16.21
C SER A 183 -2.17 37.09 -15.30
N LYS A 184 -2.30 36.89 -13.98
CA LYS A 184 -1.32 37.30 -12.98
C LYS A 184 -0.23 36.25 -12.72
N GLY A 185 -0.33 35.07 -13.33
CA GLY A 185 0.57 33.94 -13.08
C GLY A 185 0.41 33.33 -11.69
N TYR A 186 -0.71 33.60 -11.01
CA TYR A 186 -0.99 33.05 -9.69
C TYR A 186 -1.24 31.55 -9.76
N LYS A 187 -0.70 30.83 -8.77
CA LYS A 187 -0.77 29.37 -8.71
C LYS A 187 -1.96 28.92 -7.87
N ILE A 188 -2.74 27.99 -8.41
CA ILE A 188 -3.82 27.29 -7.73
C ILE A 188 -3.53 25.79 -7.84
N ASP A 189 -3.52 25.07 -6.72
CA ASP A 189 -3.36 23.61 -6.72
C ASP A 189 -4.68 22.92 -7.03
N SER A 190 -5.78 23.45 -6.50
CA SER A 190 -7.12 22.90 -6.77
C SER A 190 -8.26 23.92 -6.61
N TYR A 191 -9.36 23.66 -7.31
CA TYR A 191 -10.64 24.31 -7.09
C TYR A 191 -11.63 23.32 -6.46
N GLU A 192 -12.39 23.78 -5.47
CA GLU A 192 -13.52 23.07 -4.88
C GLU A 192 -14.82 23.82 -5.25
N LEU A 193 -15.97 23.13 -5.33
CA LEU A 193 -17.24 23.74 -5.71
C LEU A 193 -18.24 23.73 -4.54
N GLY A 194 -18.36 24.85 -3.84
CA GLY A 194 -19.29 25.04 -2.74
C GLY A 194 -18.86 24.37 -1.43
N ASN A 195 -19.61 24.65 -0.37
CA ASN A 195 -19.34 24.14 0.96
C ASN A 195 -20.64 23.65 1.63
N GLU A 196 -20.65 22.39 2.06
CA GLU A 196 -21.71 21.77 2.88
C GLU A 196 -23.09 21.77 2.21
N LEU A 197 -23.12 21.65 0.88
CA LEU A 197 -24.34 21.60 0.07
C LEU A 197 -24.86 20.16 -0.17
N CYS A 198 -24.15 19.14 0.30
CA CYS A 198 -24.45 17.74 0.07
C CYS A 198 -25.28 17.10 1.19
N ALA A 199 -25.95 15.99 0.88
CA ALA A 199 -26.83 15.26 1.78
C ALA A 199 -27.89 16.19 2.41
N GLU A 200 -27.99 16.23 3.74
CA GLU A 200 -28.93 17.13 4.44
C GLU A 200 -28.62 18.61 4.22
N GLY A 201 -27.35 18.94 3.91
CA GLY A 201 -26.86 20.31 3.77
C GLY A 201 -26.83 21.09 5.09
N ILE A 202 -26.03 22.14 5.13
CA ILE A 202 -25.96 23.06 6.27
C ILE A 202 -26.36 24.44 5.77
N GLY A 203 -27.57 24.88 6.13
CA GLY A 203 -28.16 26.15 5.67
C GLY A 203 -28.62 26.15 4.20
N ALA A 204 -27.99 25.36 3.33
CA ALA A 204 -28.36 25.16 1.94
C ALA A 204 -28.03 23.73 1.48
N ARG A 205 -28.81 23.20 0.54
CA ARG A 205 -28.51 21.92 -0.12
C ARG A 205 -28.76 21.96 -1.63
N VAL A 206 -28.02 21.13 -2.35
CA VAL A 206 -28.18 20.91 -3.80
C VAL A 206 -28.34 19.41 -4.03
N ASP A 207 -29.30 19.05 -4.88
CA ASP A 207 -29.50 17.67 -5.33
C ASP A 207 -28.21 17.09 -5.93
N SER A 208 -27.92 15.80 -5.65
CA SER A 208 -26.67 15.15 -6.05
C SER A 208 -26.50 15.07 -7.57
N VAL A 209 -27.57 14.88 -8.33
CA VAL A 209 -27.54 14.83 -9.81
C VAL A 209 -27.30 16.23 -10.37
N GLN A 210 -27.94 17.25 -9.80
CA GLN A 210 -27.65 18.63 -10.18
C GLN A 210 -26.20 19.02 -9.83
N TYR A 211 -25.71 18.65 -8.65
CA TYR A 211 -24.32 18.92 -8.26
C TYR A 211 -23.33 18.22 -9.20
N ALA A 212 -23.61 16.98 -9.63
CA ALA A 212 -22.82 16.26 -10.63
C ALA A 212 -22.70 17.03 -11.96
N LYS A 213 -23.80 17.63 -12.43
CA LYS A 213 -23.81 18.49 -13.63
C LYS A 213 -22.95 19.74 -13.42
N ASP A 214 -23.06 20.38 -12.27
CA ASP A 214 -22.34 21.62 -11.96
C ASP A 214 -20.83 21.39 -11.83
N ILE A 215 -20.40 20.33 -11.13
CA ILE A 215 -18.97 20.00 -11.00
C ILE A 215 -18.36 19.49 -12.31
N THR A 216 -19.16 18.81 -13.15
CA THR A 216 -18.75 18.48 -14.53
C THR A 216 -18.54 19.74 -15.36
N ARG A 217 -19.40 20.75 -15.19
CA ARG A 217 -19.21 22.05 -15.83
C ARG A 217 -17.95 22.75 -15.34
N LEU A 218 -17.64 22.70 -14.04
CA LEU A 218 -16.39 23.20 -13.49
C LEU A 218 -15.18 22.50 -14.11
N ARG A 219 -15.18 21.16 -14.21
CA ARG A 219 -14.09 20.41 -14.87
C ARG A 219 -13.85 20.91 -16.30
N HIS A 220 -14.92 21.07 -17.08
CA HIS A 220 -14.79 21.57 -18.44
C HIS A 220 -14.13 22.96 -18.49
N ILE A 221 -14.53 23.87 -17.58
CA ILE A 221 -13.94 25.21 -17.47
C ILE A 221 -12.47 25.13 -17.09
N VAL A 222 -12.10 24.30 -16.10
CA VAL A 222 -10.70 24.11 -15.69
C VAL A 222 -9.87 23.59 -16.86
N ASN A 223 -10.35 22.60 -17.61
CA ASN A 223 -9.65 22.06 -18.77
C ASN A 223 -9.47 23.13 -19.87
N LEU A 224 -10.49 23.96 -20.10
CA LEU A 224 -10.46 25.03 -21.10
C LEU A 224 -9.48 26.14 -20.73
N LEU A 225 -9.48 26.57 -19.47
CA LEU A 225 -8.64 27.68 -19.00
C LEU A 225 -7.19 27.25 -18.72
N TYR A 226 -6.97 25.97 -18.40
CA TYR A 226 -5.66 25.39 -18.13
C TYR A 226 -5.36 24.22 -19.10
N PRO A 227 -5.01 24.51 -20.37
CA PRO A 227 -4.78 23.49 -21.39
C PRO A 227 -3.55 22.61 -21.08
N ASP A 228 -2.54 23.13 -20.38
CA ASP A 228 -1.37 22.37 -19.93
C ASP A 228 -1.76 21.44 -18.75
N ALA A 229 -1.87 20.15 -19.03
CA ALA A 229 -2.23 19.14 -18.04
C ALA A 229 -1.25 19.04 -16.85
N SER A 230 0.03 19.43 -17.04
CA SER A 230 1.04 19.34 -15.98
C SER A 230 0.91 20.42 -14.90
N ARG A 231 0.20 21.52 -15.22
CA ARG A 231 -0.03 22.67 -14.34
C ARG A 231 -1.52 22.89 -14.06
N ARG A 232 -2.37 21.98 -14.52
CA ARG A 232 -3.81 22.09 -14.38
C ARG A 232 -4.23 21.88 -12.92
N PRO A 233 -4.99 22.80 -12.32
CA PRO A 233 -5.52 22.62 -10.98
C PRO A 233 -6.45 21.42 -10.90
N LYS A 234 -6.44 20.74 -9.75
CA LYS A 234 -7.39 19.66 -9.46
C LYS A 234 -8.81 20.19 -9.26
N VAL A 235 -9.82 19.36 -9.49
CA VAL A 235 -11.22 19.63 -9.14
C VAL A 235 -11.64 18.75 -7.97
N LEU A 236 -12.12 19.37 -6.90
CA LEU A 236 -12.52 18.74 -5.64
C LEU A 236 -14.01 18.97 -5.36
N GLY A 237 -14.63 18.07 -4.60
CA GLY A 237 -16.00 18.19 -4.10
C GLY A 237 -16.48 16.87 -3.47
N PRO A 238 -17.62 16.84 -2.76
CA PRO A 238 -18.58 17.93 -2.62
C PRO A 238 -18.34 18.90 -1.45
N GLY A 239 -17.36 18.63 -0.58
CA GLY A 239 -17.02 19.53 0.52
C GLY A 239 -18.10 19.63 1.60
N GLY A 240 -18.64 18.49 2.07
CA GLY A 240 -19.63 18.46 3.15
C GLY A 240 -19.71 17.11 3.88
N PHE A 241 -20.76 16.89 4.67
CA PHE A 241 -20.89 15.65 5.46
C PHE A 241 -21.30 14.45 4.59
N TYR A 242 -20.75 13.29 4.92
CA TYR A 242 -21.04 12.05 4.18
C TYR A 242 -22.46 11.57 4.45
N GLY A 243 -23.30 11.59 3.40
CA GLY A 243 -24.57 10.87 3.34
C GLY A 243 -24.48 9.82 2.23
N LYS A 244 -24.70 8.55 2.56
CA LYS A 244 -24.41 7.41 1.67
C LYS A 244 -25.12 7.54 0.32
N GLU A 245 -26.43 7.75 0.34
CA GLU A 245 -27.28 7.80 -0.86
C GLU A 245 -26.89 8.99 -1.75
N TRP A 246 -26.66 10.15 -1.13
CA TRP A 246 -26.27 11.37 -1.84
C TRP A 246 -24.90 11.22 -2.49
N PHE A 247 -23.89 10.71 -1.76
CA PHE A 247 -22.55 10.50 -2.30
C PHE A 247 -22.56 9.45 -3.40
N GLN A 248 -23.23 8.31 -3.21
CA GLN A 248 -23.35 7.29 -4.25
C GLN A 248 -24.02 7.86 -5.51
N SER A 249 -25.12 8.60 -5.35
CA SER A 249 -25.80 9.26 -6.47
C SER A 249 -24.90 10.27 -7.19
N LEU A 250 -24.16 11.12 -6.46
CA LEU A 250 -23.17 12.03 -7.07
C LEU A 250 -22.13 11.24 -7.88
N LEU A 251 -21.51 10.25 -7.24
CA LEU A 251 -20.38 9.51 -7.81
C LEU A 251 -20.79 8.66 -9.02
N LEU A 252 -22.03 8.17 -9.07
CA LEU A 252 -22.61 7.50 -10.24
C LEU A 252 -22.88 8.46 -11.42
N ASN A 253 -23.15 9.74 -11.13
CA ASN A 253 -23.52 10.74 -12.14
C ASN A 253 -22.34 11.58 -12.64
N VAL A 254 -21.12 11.39 -12.11
CA VAL A 254 -19.90 12.06 -12.60
C VAL A 254 -19.09 11.12 -13.49
N ALA A 255 -18.67 11.64 -14.65
CA ALA A 255 -17.84 10.87 -15.58
C ALA A 255 -16.39 10.67 -15.08
N PRO A 256 -15.66 9.67 -15.61
CA PRO A 256 -14.24 9.48 -15.36
C PRO A 256 -13.40 10.76 -15.52
N GLY A 257 -12.58 11.07 -14.50
CA GLY A 257 -11.70 12.24 -14.49
C GLY A 257 -12.38 13.58 -14.19
N VAL A 258 -13.68 13.61 -13.87
CA VAL A 258 -14.35 14.87 -13.47
C VAL A 258 -13.85 15.38 -12.12
N VAL A 259 -13.73 14.50 -11.12
CA VAL A 259 -13.26 14.85 -9.77
C VAL A 259 -11.92 14.15 -9.50
N ASP A 260 -10.94 14.89 -8.98
CA ASP A 260 -9.63 14.35 -8.59
C ASP A 260 -9.60 13.92 -7.11
N GLY A 261 -10.39 14.58 -6.27
CA GLY A 261 -10.50 14.28 -4.84
C GLY A 261 -11.93 14.45 -4.35
N VAL A 262 -12.45 13.39 -3.72
CA VAL A 262 -13.79 13.40 -3.12
C VAL A 262 -13.66 13.90 -1.68
N THR A 263 -14.12 15.11 -1.43
CA THR A 263 -13.94 15.81 -0.15
C THR A 263 -15.14 15.63 0.78
N HIS A 264 -14.87 15.35 2.05
CA HIS A 264 -15.88 15.31 3.11
C HIS A 264 -15.41 16.04 4.39
N HIS A 265 -16.35 16.40 5.26
CA HIS A 265 -16.12 17.18 6.47
C HIS A 265 -16.34 16.38 7.76
N ILE A 266 -15.58 16.69 8.82
CA ILE A 266 -15.64 16.01 10.12
C ILE A 266 -15.82 16.99 11.29
N TYR A 267 -16.89 16.79 12.06
CA TYR A 267 -17.18 17.47 13.32
C TYR A 267 -17.79 16.49 14.33
N ASN A 268 -17.04 15.43 14.65
CA ASN A 268 -17.55 14.27 15.38
C ASN A 268 -17.57 14.41 16.92
N LEU A 269 -17.10 15.52 17.50
CA LEU A 269 -17.15 15.72 18.96
C LEU A 269 -18.48 16.34 19.43
N GLY A 270 -19.17 17.08 18.56
CA GLY A 270 -20.43 17.77 18.86
C GLY A 270 -20.31 19.29 18.79
N ALA A 271 -21.20 19.99 19.51
CA ALA A 271 -21.24 21.44 19.56
C ALA A 271 -20.10 22.03 20.39
N GLY A 272 -19.58 23.22 20.03
CA GLY A 272 -18.57 23.92 20.83
C GLY A 272 -18.99 24.27 22.26
N VAL A 273 -20.29 24.32 22.55
CA VAL A 273 -20.85 24.60 23.90
C VAL A 273 -20.98 23.34 24.76
N ASP A 274 -20.73 22.17 24.21
CA ASP A 274 -20.87 20.90 24.93
C ASP A 274 -19.84 20.81 26.06
N LYS A 275 -20.32 20.54 27.28
CA LYS A 275 -19.50 20.48 28.50
C LYS A 275 -18.73 19.16 28.61
N ASP A 276 -19.15 18.13 27.88
CA ASP A 276 -18.54 16.79 27.91
C ASP A 276 -17.45 16.60 26.86
N LEU A 277 -17.03 17.66 26.16
CA LEU A 277 -16.02 17.56 25.10
C LEU A 277 -14.70 16.93 25.57
N ILE A 278 -14.21 17.28 26.76
CA ILE A 278 -12.97 16.69 27.30
C ILE A 278 -13.15 15.18 27.50
N ASN A 279 -14.27 14.77 28.11
CA ASN A 279 -14.58 13.35 28.34
C ASN A 279 -14.64 12.58 27.03
N LYS A 280 -15.27 13.14 26.00
CA LYS A 280 -15.34 12.55 24.66
C LYS A 280 -13.98 12.44 23.97
N ILE A 281 -13.10 13.42 24.18
CA ILE A 281 -11.74 13.43 23.61
C ILE A 281 -10.85 12.39 24.30
N GLN A 282 -11.02 12.16 25.61
CA GLN A 282 -10.26 11.18 26.37
C GLN A 282 -10.82 9.75 26.26
N ASP A 283 -12.02 9.57 25.69
CA ASP A 283 -12.62 8.25 25.45
C ASP A 283 -12.18 7.65 24.09
N PRO A 284 -11.30 6.63 24.08
CA PRO A 284 -10.85 6.00 22.83
C PRO A 284 -11.98 5.32 22.05
N TYR A 285 -13.04 4.86 22.71
CA TYR A 285 -14.19 4.24 22.07
C TYR A 285 -15.05 5.26 21.35
N PHE A 286 -15.30 6.41 21.97
CA PHE A 286 -15.98 7.54 21.33
C PHE A 286 -15.22 8.01 20.08
N LEU A 287 -13.90 8.24 20.20
CA LEU A 287 -13.07 8.66 19.07
C LEU A 287 -13.07 7.66 17.91
N SER A 288 -13.19 6.35 18.20
CA SER A 288 -13.19 5.29 17.18
C SER A 288 -14.47 5.23 16.34
N GLN A 289 -15.57 5.85 16.77
CA GLN A 289 -16.86 5.80 16.04
C GLN A 289 -16.77 6.40 14.63
N VAL A 290 -15.93 7.43 14.44
CA VAL A 290 -15.75 8.13 13.14
C VAL A 290 -15.06 7.26 12.07
N VAL A 291 -14.43 6.14 12.45
CA VAL A 291 -13.75 5.22 11.53
C VAL A 291 -14.70 4.71 10.45
N GLU A 292 -15.96 4.43 10.81
CA GLU A 292 -16.93 3.91 9.84
C GLU A 292 -17.27 4.94 8.76
N THR A 293 -17.30 6.24 9.08
CA THR A 293 -17.45 7.32 8.10
C THR A 293 -16.27 7.33 7.13
N PHE A 294 -15.04 7.28 7.62
CA PHE A 294 -13.85 7.24 6.78
C PHE A 294 -13.83 6.00 5.87
N LYS A 295 -14.18 4.84 6.41
CA LYS A 295 -14.25 3.59 5.66
C LYS A 295 -15.32 3.66 4.57
N SER A 296 -16.49 4.19 4.91
CA SER A 296 -17.61 4.35 3.98
C SER A 296 -17.26 5.29 2.81
N VAL A 297 -16.66 6.44 3.09
CA VAL A 297 -16.19 7.36 2.04
C VAL A 297 -15.14 6.69 1.17
N ALA A 298 -14.13 6.04 1.77
CA ALA A 298 -13.08 5.36 1.03
C ALA A 298 -13.62 4.23 0.14
N GLN A 299 -14.62 3.49 0.62
CA GLN A 299 -15.30 2.45 -0.15
C GLN A 299 -16.11 3.04 -1.31
N ALA A 300 -16.92 4.08 -1.05
CA ALA A 300 -17.70 4.73 -2.10
C ALA A 300 -16.80 5.30 -3.21
N VAL A 301 -15.69 5.94 -2.85
CA VAL A 301 -14.70 6.43 -3.84
C VAL A 301 -14.11 5.27 -4.63
N LYS A 302 -13.69 4.20 -3.95
CA LYS A 302 -13.10 3.02 -4.61
C LYS A 302 -14.06 2.36 -5.59
N GLU A 303 -15.35 2.30 -5.25
CA GLU A 303 -16.38 1.61 -6.03
C GLU A 303 -16.86 2.44 -7.22
N PHE A 304 -17.18 3.72 -6.99
CA PHE A 304 -17.85 4.54 -8.01
C PHE A 304 -16.90 5.49 -8.75
N THR A 305 -15.74 5.84 -8.18
CA THR A 305 -14.78 6.79 -8.79
C THR A 305 -13.31 6.40 -8.53
N PRO A 306 -12.86 5.21 -8.98
CA PRO A 306 -11.54 4.67 -8.64
C PRO A 306 -10.32 5.49 -9.14
N TRP A 307 -10.54 6.49 -10.00
CA TRP A 307 -9.52 7.46 -10.43
C TRP A 307 -9.32 8.63 -9.46
N ALA A 308 -10.27 8.86 -8.55
CA ALA A 308 -10.21 9.88 -7.50
C ALA A 308 -9.68 9.29 -6.19
N ALA A 309 -9.53 10.13 -5.17
CA ALA A 309 -9.18 9.68 -3.83
C ALA A 309 -9.99 10.40 -2.75
N PRO A 310 -10.22 9.79 -1.58
CA PRO A 310 -10.96 10.43 -0.49
C PRO A 310 -10.08 11.45 0.25
N TRP A 311 -10.66 12.61 0.58
CA TRP A 311 -10.00 13.73 1.25
C TRP A 311 -10.88 14.22 2.40
N VAL A 312 -10.28 14.57 3.55
CA VAL A 312 -10.97 15.37 4.57
C VAL A 312 -10.72 16.84 4.22
N GLY A 313 -11.74 17.49 3.65
CA GLY A 313 -11.66 18.87 3.15
C GLY A 313 -11.76 19.94 4.24
N LYS A 314 -12.33 19.59 5.40
CA LYS A 314 -12.48 20.47 6.58
C LYS A 314 -12.79 19.62 7.81
N ALA A 315 -12.09 19.85 8.92
CA ALA A 315 -12.39 19.19 10.19
C ALA A 315 -11.99 20.05 11.39
N GLY A 316 -12.89 20.23 12.35
CA GLY A 316 -12.62 21.02 13.56
C GLY A 316 -12.99 20.32 14.88
N GLY A 317 -13.49 19.08 14.82
CA GLY A 317 -13.86 18.29 15.99
C GLY A 317 -15.19 18.75 16.55
N ALA A 318 -15.22 19.94 17.14
CA ALA A 318 -16.43 20.60 17.61
C ALA A 318 -16.90 21.67 16.62
N TYR A 319 -18.18 21.62 16.22
CA TYR A 319 -18.77 22.60 15.29
C TYR A 319 -19.15 23.90 16.01
N ASN A 320 -19.64 24.91 15.25
CA ASN A 320 -19.95 26.25 15.75
C ASN A 320 -18.74 26.92 16.42
N SER A 321 -17.66 27.03 15.64
CA SER A 321 -16.41 27.70 16.00
C SER A 321 -15.56 27.03 17.09
N GLY A 322 -15.91 25.82 17.51
CA GLY A 322 -15.15 25.07 18.52
C GLY A 322 -15.41 25.59 19.94
N SER A 323 -14.94 24.83 20.93
CA SER A 323 -15.11 25.18 22.34
C SER A 323 -14.06 26.16 22.82
N LYS A 324 -14.52 27.24 23.46
CA LYS A 324 -13.68 28.29 24.02
C LYS A 324 -12.69 27.79 25.08
N ASP A 325 -12.98 26.67 25.76
CA ASP A 325 -12.17 26.16 26.89
C ASP A 325 -11.42 24.86 26.55
N VAL A 326 -11.62 24.31 25.35
CA VAL A 326 -11.10 22.98 24.97
C VAL A 326 -10.38 22.98 23.64
N SER A 327 -10.95 23.58 22.59
CA SER A 327 -10.46 23.35 21.22
C SER A 327 -9.11 23.99 20.89
N HIS A 328 -8.61 24.90 21.73
CA HIS A 328 -7.31 25.56 21.60
C HIS A 328 -6.25 25.01 22.57
N THR A 329 -6.54 23.95 23.32
CA THR A 329 -5.66 23.45 24.40
C THR A 329 -5.06 22.08 24.06
N PHE A 330 -4.12 21.60 24.88
CA PHE A 330 -3.37 20.36 24.62
C PHE A 330 -4.27 19.13 24.43
N VAL A 331 -5.36 19.02 25.19
CA VAL A 331 -6.28 17.88 25.14
C VAL A 331 -6.85 17.67 23.73
N ASN A 332 -7.09 18.74 22.96
CA ASN A 332 -7.64 18.63 21.60
C ASN A 332 -6.67 17.89 20.64
N GLY A 333 -5.38 17.85 20.97
CA GLY A 333 -4.35 17.11 20.24
C GLY A 333 -4.60 15.59 20.25
N PHE A 334 -5.22 15.06 21.30
CA PHE A 334 -5.62 13.65 21.35
C PHE A 334 -6.62 13.33 20.25
N TRP A 335 -7.67 14.13 20.09
CA TRP A 335 -8.60 13.98 18.97
C TRP A 335 -7.89 14.23 17.64
N TYR A 336 -7.22 15.37 17.48
CA TYR A 336 -6.74 15.80 16.18
C TYR A 336 -5.70 14.85 15.57
N LEU A 337 -4.66 14.47 16.32
CA LEU A 337 -3.62 13.58 15.83
C LEU A 337 -4.11 12.14 15.65
N ASP A 338 -5.10 11.74 16.46
CA ASP A 338 -5.77 10.46 16.29
C ASP A 338 -6.61 10.41 15.00
N GLN A 339 -7.31 11.50 14.66
CA GLN A 339 -8.01 11.61 13.36
C GLN A 339 -7.02 11.53 12.19
N LEU A 340 -5.85 12.16 12.28
CA LEU A 340 -4.79 12.04 11.26
C LEU A 340 -4.34 10.58 11.12
N GLY A 341 -4.13 9.90 12.25
CA GLY A 341 -3.84 8.47 12.33
C GLY A 341 -4.87 7.61 11.61
N MET A 342 -6.13 7.65 12.06
CA MET A 342 -7.21 6.83 11.52
C MET A 342 -7.42 7.06 10.02
N THR A 343 -7.51 8.33 9.60
CA THR A 343 -7.76 8.68 8.19
C THR A 343 -6.65 8.21 7.26
N SER A 344 -5.40 8.29 7.70
CA SER A 344 -4.24 7.85 6.91
C SER A 344 -4.31 6.35 6.59
N THR A 345 -4.72 5.52 7.55
CA THR A 345 -4.83 4.06 7.36
C THR A 345 -5.95 3.67 6.38
N LEU A 346 -6.93 4.56 6.19
CA LEU A 346 -8.05 4.44 5.27
C LEU A 346 -7.83 5.19 3.96
N ASN A 347 -6.56 5.37 3.56
CA ASN A 347 -6.13 5.86 2.25
C ASN A 347 -6.62 7.27 1.86
N HIS A 348 -6.98 8.09 2.85
CA HIS A 348 -7.25 9.51 2.63
C HIS A 348 -5.98 10.25 2.27
N LYS A 349 -6.04 11.17 1.30
CA LYS A 349 -4.83 11.84 0.78
C LYS A 349 -4.50 13.15 1.46
N VAL A 350 -5.50 13.84 2.01
CA VAL A 350 -5.36 15.15 2.62
C VAL A 350 -6.30 15.25 3.81
N TYR A 351 -5.85 15.94 4.87
CA TYR A 351 -6.65 16.30 6.02
C TYR A 351 -6.52 17.79 6.32
N CYS A 352 -7.58 18.55 6.08
CA CYS A 352 -7.62 19.99 6.31
C CYS A 352 -8.22 20.34 7.68
N ARG A 353 -7.39 20.83 8.59
CA ARG A 353 -7.82 21.35 9.89
C ARG A 353 -8.53 22.69 9.74
N GLN A 354 -9.77 22.74 10.21
CA GLN A 354 -10.47 23.98 10.52
C GLN A 354 -9.96 24.50 11.87
N THR A 355 -9.21 25.59 11.93
CA THR A 355 -8.63 26.44 10.86
C THR A 355 -7.13 26.62 11.09
N LEU A 356 -6.43 27.27 10.15
CA LEU A 356 -5.12 27.84 10.45
C LEU A 356 -5.22 28.92 11.55
N VAL A 357 -6.20 29.81 11.45
CA VAL A 357 -6.47 30.87 12.42
C VAL A 357 -7.96 31.25 12.35
N GLY A 358 -8.54 31.64 13.49
CA GLY A 358 -9.95 32.01 13.63
C GLY A 358 -10.84 30.87 14.13
N GLY A 359 -11.78 31.18 15.02
CA GLY A 359 -12.48 30.16 15.81
C GLY A 359 -11.60 29.64 16.95
N ASN A 360 -12.22 28.99 17.93
CA ASN A 360 -11.55 28.45 19.11
C ASN A 360 -10.72 27.20 18.80
N TYR A 361 -10.88 26.58 17.62
CA TYR A 361 -10.08 25.44 17.16
C TYR A 361 -8.85 25.82 16.32
N GLY A 362 -8.55 27.12 16.16
CA GLY A 362 -7.49 27.59 15.27
C GLY A 362 -6.13 27.00 15.65
N LEU A 363 -5.31 26.62 14.66
CA LEU A 363 -3.92 26.22 14.91
C LEU A 363 -3.11 27.39 15.49
N LEU A 364 -3.46 28.62 15.14
CA LEU A 364 -2.91 29.84 15.69
C LEU A 364 -3.99 30.57 16.49
N ASN A 365 -3.58 31.21 17.59
CA ASN A 365 -4.44 32.08 18.38
C ASN A 365 -5.01 33.22 17.51
N THR A 366 -6.32 33.46 17.61
CA THR A 366 -7.06 34.43 16.79
C THR A 366 -6.51 35.86 16.89
N THR A 367 -6.02 36.26 18.06
CA THR A 367 -5.59 37.64 18.30
C THR A 367 -4.08 37.80 18.13
N THR A 368 -3.30 36.89 18.71
CA THR A 368 -1.84 37.03 18.78
C THR A 368 -1.11 36.30 17.66
N PHE A 369 -1.79 35.40 16.93
CA PHE A 369 -1.19 34.47 15.97
C PHE A 369 -0.18 33.48 16.57
N ILE A 370 0.02 33.49 17.89
CA ILE A 370 0.90 32.53 18.58
C ILE A 370 0.32 31.12 18.37
N PRO A 371 1.15 30.12 18.03
CA PRO A 371 0.67 28.76 17.82
C PRO A 371 0.02 28.15 19.06
N ASN A 372 -1.16 27.58 18.88
CA ASN A 372 -1.84 26.73 19.86
C ASN A 372 -1.25 25.30 19.82
N PRO A 373 -1.49 24.44 20.83
CA PRO A 373 -0.91 23.11 20.93
C PRO A 373 -0.99 22.24 19.67
N ASP A 374 -2.14 22.23 19.00
CA ASP A 374 -2.37 21.42 17.79
C ASP A 374 -1.44 21.78 16.62
N TYR A 375 -0.95 23.02 16.56
CA TYR A 375 0.00 23.44 15.54
C TYR A 375 1.31 22.65 15.63
N TYR A 376 1.82 22.45 16.85
CA TYR A 376 3.08 21.74 17.06
C TYR A 376 2.96 20.26 16.71
N GLY A 377 1.82 19.64 17.04
CA GLY A 377 1.50 18.27 16.62
C GLY A 377 1.40 18.13 15.10
N ALA A 378 0.69 19.07 14.44
CA ALA A 378 0.60 19.12 12.98
C ALA A 378 1.98 19.28 12.31
N LEU A 379 2.84 20.13 12.89
CA LEU A 379 4.16 20.42 12.37
C LEU A 379 5.12 19.23 12.54
N LEU A 380 5.09 18.54 13.69
CA LEU A 380 5.83 17.29 13.89
C LEU A 380 5.36 16.21 12.93
N TRP A 381 4.04 16.02 12.79
CA TRP A 381 3.50 15.11 11.78
C TRP A 381 4.01 15.46 10.39
N HIS A 382 3.92 16.74 9.99
CA HIS A 382 4.37 17.18 8.68
C HIS A 382 5.85 16.91 8.45
N ARG A 383 6.71 17.04 9.47
CA ARG A 383 8.16 16.84 9.36
C ARG A 383 8.57 15.38 9.38
N LEU A 384 7.88 14.53 10.15
CA LEU A 384 8.32 13.18 10.46
C LEU A 384 7.55 12.09 9.69
N MET A 385 6.23 12.22 9.56
CA MET A 385 5.37 11.18 8.98
C MET A 385 5.38 11.25 7.45
N GLY A 386 5.91 10.22 6.80
CA GLY A 386 5.99 10.12 5.33
C GLY A 386 4.69 9.64 4.67
N SER A 387 4.71 9.50 3.35
CA SER A 387 3.50 9.21 2.55
C SER A 387 3.07 7.74 2.53
N LYS A 388 3.88 6.82 3.08
CA LYS A 388 3.58 5.39 3.14
C LYS A 388 3.12 5.02 4.55
N VAL A 389 1.88 4.56 4.67
CA VAL A 389 1.25 4.21 5.95
C VAL A 389 1.47 2.74 6.24
N LEU A 390 1.85 2.39 7.47
CA LEU A 390 2.14 1.03 7.92
C LEU A 390 1.05 0.53 8.85
N SER A 391 0.90 -0.79 8.90
CA SER A 391 0.03 -1.41 9.89
C SER A 391 0.80 -1.55 11.21
N VAL A 392 0.12 -1.21 12.30
CA VAL A 392 0.59 -1.48 13.66
C VAL A 392 -0.46 -2.27 14.42
N SER A 393 -0.03 -3.00 15.45
CA SER A 393 -0.94 -3.70 16.37
C SER A 393 -0.29 -3.91 17.73
N HIS A 394 -1.05 -3.74 18.80
CA HIS A 394 -0.68 -4.13 20.16
C HIS A 394 -1.89 -4.76 20.86
N LYS A 395 -1.64 -5.46 21.97
CA LYS A 395 -2.68 -6.02 22.85
C LYS A 395 -2.90 -5.20 24.13
N GLY A 396 -2.19 -4.08 24.30
CA GLY A 396 -2.33 -3.19 25.46
C GLY A 396 -3.61 -2.37 25.44
N SER A 397 -3.81 -1.56 26.49
CA SER A 397 -4.97 -0.70 26.69
C SER A 397 -5.35 0.17 25.48
N PRO A 398 -6.66 0.36 25.17
CA PRO A 398 -7.12 1.23 24.09
C PRO A 398 -6.83 2.72 24.32
N PHE A 399 -6.50 3.11 25.55
CA PHE A 399 -6.06 4.48 25.88
C PHE A 399 -4.68 4.81 25.33
N LEU A 400 -3.90 3.81 24.92
CA LEU A 400 -2.70 3.99 24.11
C LEU A 400 -3.05 3.73 22.65
N ARG A 401 -2.94 4.76 21.81
CA ARG A 401 -3.14 4.64 20.36
C ARG A 401 -1.82 4.81 19.62
N ALA A 402 -1.64 4.05 18.54
CA ALA A 402 -0.41 4.07 17.77
C ALA A 402 -0.66 4.10 16.27
N TYR A 403 0.16 4.84 15.54
CA TYR A 403 0.16 4.86 14.07
C TYR A 403 1.60 4.93 13.56
N ALA A 404 1.91 4.25 12.46
CA ALA A 404 3.27 4.24 11.92
C ALA A 404 3.30 4.51 10.42
N HIS A 405 4.30 5.26 9.99
CA HIS A 405 4.57 5.61 8.61
C HIS A 405 6.04 5.34 8.28
N CYS A 406 6.36 5.16 7.00
CA CYS A 406 7.74 5.45 6.55
C CYS A 406 8.10 6.87 6.97
N SER A 407 9.35 7.08 7.34
CA SER A 407 9.81 8.42 7.72
C SER A 407 9.88 9.33 6.51
N LYS A 408 9.49 10.60 6.69
CA LYS A 408 9.50 11.58 5.60
C LYS A 408 10.94 11.96 5.24
N ASN A 409 11.28 11.90 3.95
CA ASN A 409 12.56 12.33 3.39
C ASN A 409 13.82 11.67 3.99
N ARG A 410 13.70 10.59 4.76
CA ARG A 410 14.83 9.83 5.31
C ARG A 410 14.46 8.37 5.58
N PRO A 411 15.44 7.46 5.69
CA PRO A 411 15.20 6.06 6.05
C PRO A 411 14.55 5.90 7.43
N GLY A 412 14.00 4.71 7.67
CA GLY A 412 13.42 4.31 8.94
C GLY A 412 11.92 4.51 9.04
N VAL A 413 11.38 4.21 10.22
CA VAL A 413 9.95 4.30 10.54
C VAL A 413 9.73 5.44 11.52
N THR A 414 8.65 6.19 11.32
CA THR A 414 8.13 7.13 12.31
C THR A 414 6.86 6.55 12.91
N VAL A 415 6.79 6.50 14.24
CA VAL A 415 5.62 6.04 14.99
C VAL A 415 5.13 7.20 15.86
N ILE A 416 3.83 7.43 15.89
CA ILE A 416 3.18 8.29 16.88
C ILE A 416 2.48 7.41 17.92
N PHE A 417 2.64 7.77 19.19
CA PHE A 417 1.89 7.24 20.32
C PHE A 417 1.05 8.36 20.93
N ILE A 418 -0.19 8.05 21.27
CA ILE A 418 -1.13 8.96 21.94
C ILE A 418 -1.58 8.24 23.20
N ASN A 419 -1.13 8.70 24.37
CA ASN A 419 -1.57 8.20 25.66
C ASN A 419 -2.62 9.16 26.22
N MET A 420 -3.88 8.70 26.24
CA MET A 420 -5.03 9.43 26.79
C MET A 420 -5.38 8.99 28.21
N SER A 421 -4.62 8.07 28.81
CA SER A 421 -4.76 7.72 30.22
C SER A 421 -4.17 8.83 31.09
N ASN A 422 -4.91 9.22 32.13
CA ASN A 422 -4.48 10.22 33.11
C ASN A 422 -3.67 9.63 34.28
N SER A 423 -3.52 8.31 34.33
CA SER A 423 -2.92 7.61 35.47
C SER A 423 -1.97 6.48 35.07
N THR A 424 -1.97 6.05 33.80
CA THR A 424 -1.15 4.94 33.31
C THR A 424 0.04 5.43 32.50
N THR A 425 1.24 5.00 32.88
CA THR A 425 2.43 5.09 32.04
C THR A 425 2.56 3.81 31.23
N PHE A 426 2.69 3.92 29.91
CA PHE A 426 2.94 2.75 29.06
C PHE A 426 4.44 2.61 28.77
N ASN A 427 4.95 1.42 29.01
CA ASN A 427 6.33 1.04 28.74
C ASN A 427 6.37 0.20 27.46
N ILE A 428 6.75 0.83 26.35
CA ILE A 428 6.49 0.30 25.01
C ILE A 428 7.77 -0.27 24.39
N SER A 429 7.73 -1.53 23.99
CA SER A 429 8.76 -2.15 23.15
C SER A 429 8.29 -2.25 21.71
N LEU A 430 9.12 -1.78 20.76
CA LEU A 430 8.87 -1.92 19.33
C LEU A 430 9.35 -3.29 18.84
N VAL A 431 8.49 -3.98 18.09
CA VAL A 431 8.78 -5.29 17.49
C VAL A 431 8.56 -5.20 15.98
N ASP A 432 9.58 -5.56 15.20
CA ASP A 432 9.47 -5.76 13.75
C ASP A 432 8.78 -7.12 13.48
N ASP A 433 7.82 -7.15 12.55
CA ASP A 433 7.12 -8.38 12.17
C ASP A 433 8.06 -9.41 11.49
N MET A 434 9.20 -8.97 10.98
CA MET A 434 10.24 -9.83 10.39
C MET A 434 11.50 -9.99 11.26
N ASN A 435 11.43 -9.80 12.57
CA ASN A 435 12.51 -10.27 13.46
C ASN A 435 12.56 -11.81 13.48
N LEU A 436 13.10 -12.39 12.39
CA LEU A 436 13.70 -13.71 12.34
C LEU A 436 14.85 -13.73 13.36
N ASN A 437 14.47 -13.95 14.61
CA ASN A 437 15.33 -14.25 15.76
C ASN A 437 16.04 -13.04 16.43
N PRO A 438 15.43 -12.40 17.45
CA PRO A 438 16.10 -11.42 18.33
C PRO A 438 17.39 -11.96 18.98
N ILE A 439 17.48 -13.29 19.11
CA ILE A 439 18.59 -14.01 19.74
C ILE A 439 19.86 -13.92 18.87
N LEU A 440 19.74 -13.73 17.55
CA LEU A 440 20.90 -13.72 16.65
C LEU A 440 21.69 -12.41 16.69
N GLU A 441 21.02 -11.26 16.82
CA GLU A 441 21.70 -9.97 16.97
C GLU A 441 22.40 -9.84 18.32
N THR A 442 21.83 -10.45 19.36
CA THR A 442 22.39 -10.51 20.71
C THR A 442 23.64 -11.43 20.78
N LEU A 443 23.62 -12.57 20.07
CA LEU A 443 24.73 -13.53 20.05
C LEU A 443 25.93 -13.12 19.19
N LEU A 444 25.75 -12.21 18.22
CA LEU A 444 26.83 -11.78 17.31
C LEU A 444 27.58 -10.53 17.78
N GLY A 445 27.20 -9.92 18.91
CA GLY A 445 27.86 -8.70 19.43
C GLY A 445 27.83 -7.51 18.46
N ARG A 446 26.92 -7.52 17.47
CA ARG A 446 26.82 -6.53 16.39
C ARG A 446 25.63 -5.58 16.55
N VAL A 447 25.15 -5.37 17.77
CA VAL A 447 24.25 -4.24 18.05
C VAL A 447 25.12 -2.99 18.00
N GLN A 448 25.22 -2.37 16.82
CA GLN A 448 25.55 -0.95 16.78
C GLN A 448 24.55 -0.25 17.69
N LYS A 449 25.02 0.51 18.68
CA LYS A 449 24.17 1.42 19.47
C LYS A 449 23.46 2.34 18.47
N THR A 450 22.25 1.97 18.09
CA THR A 450 21.42 2.78 17.21
C THR A 450 20.62 3.69 18.11
N MET A 451 20.78 5.00 17.94
CA MET A 451 19.96 5.97 18.66
C MET A 451 18.64 6.13 17.88
N ARG A 452 17.54 6.21 18.61
CA ARG A 452 16.26 6.68 18.09
C ARG A 452 16.00 8.11 18.57
N GLU A 453 15.24 8.85 17.79
CA GLU A 453 14.81 10.20 18.14
C GLU A 453 13.42 10.13 18.78
N GLU A 454 13.24 10.80 19.92
CA GLU A 454 11.97 10.91 20.61
C GLU A 454 11.54 12.37 20.78
N TYR A 455 10.26 12.63 20.54
CA TYR A 455 9.62 13.93 20.63
C TYR A 455 8.40 13.81 21.57
N HIS A 456 8.63 14.00 22.86
CA HIS A 456 7.60 13.90 23.90
C HIS A 456 6.88 15.22 24.06
N MET A 457 5.65 15.29 23.60
CA MET A 457 4.74 16.41 23.83
C MET A 457 3.93 16.15 25.10
N THR A 458 4.00 17.09 26.04
CA THR A 458 3.24 17.06 27.29
C THR A 458 2.65 18.43 27.59
N PRO A 459 1.51 18.50 28.30
CA PRO A 459 0.99 19.77 28.75
C PRO A 459 1.87 20.36 29.84
N LYS A 460 1.99 21.70 29.86
CA LYS A 460 2.65 22.40 30.97
C LYS A 460 1.94 22.07 32.29
N ASP A 461 2.73 21.77 33.31
CA ASP A 461 2.28 21.47 34.68
C ASP A 461 1.30 20.27 34.78
N GLY A 462 1.25 19.41 33.75
CA GLY A 462 0.30 18.29 33.69
C GLY A 462 -1.15 18.70 33.37
N ASN A 463 -1.41 19.97 33.08
CA ASN A 463 -2.75 20.47 32.80
C ASN A 463 -3.12 20.28 31.33
N ILE A 464 -3.93 19.27 31.01
CA ILE A 464 -4.37 19.00 29.63
C ILE A 464 -5.14 20.16 28.96
N GLN A 465 -5.66 21.12 29.73
CA GLN A 465 -6.26 22.34 29.20
C GLN A 465 -5.26 23.50 29.04
N SER A 466 -3.95 23.24 29.18
CA SER A 466 -2.89 24.22 28.90
C SER A 466 -2.81 24.55 27.40
N ASP A 467 -2.58 25.80 27.08
CA ASP A 467 -2.19 26.30 25.75
C ASP A 467 -0.68 26.20 25.49
N VAL A 468 0.12 25.95 26.54
CA VAL A 468 1.56 25.72 26.46
C VAL A 468 1.86 24.22 26.37
N VAL A 469 2.62 23.86 25.34
CA VAL A 469 3.17 22.51 25.12
C VAL A 469 4.63 22.47 25.52
N LEU A 470 5.03 21.42 26.25
CA LEU A 470 6.41 21.07 26.48
C LEU A 470 6.84 20.01 25.46
N LEU A 471 7.96 20.24 24.76
CA LEU A 471 8.65 19.23 23.98
C LEU A 471 9.87 18.75 24.75
N ASN A 472 9.91 17.47 25.10
CA ASN A 472 10.99 16.87 25.90
C ASN A 472 11.25 17.68 27.19
N GLY A 473 10.18 18.14 27.84
CA GLY A 473 10.22 18.96 29.06
C GLY A 473 10.48 20.46 28.85
N THR A 474 10.76 20.92 27.63
CA THR A 474 11.03 22.33 27.34
C THR A 474 9.81 23.02 26.71
N PRO A 475 9.34 24.17 27.23
CA PRO A 475 8.23 24.90 26.63
C PRO A 475 8.50 25.32 25.17
N LEU A 476 7.57 25.00 24.27
CA LEU A 476 7.59 25.50 22.91
C LEU A 476 7.05 26.93 22.87
N GLN A 477 7.98 27.89 22.82
CA GLN A 477 7.69 29.31 22.74
C GLN A 477 8.38 29.92 21.52
N LEU A 478 7.80 30.98 20.97
CA LEU A 478 8.42 31.72 19.87
C LEU A 478 9.80 32.23 20.29
N THR A 479 10.73 32.26 19.33
CA THR A 479 12.04 32.87 19.55
C THR A 479 11.90 34.39 19.76
N LYS A 480 12.96 35.07 20.22
CA LYS A 480 13.00 36.54 20.28
C LYS A 480 12.71 37.20 18.92
N SER A 481 12.99 36.49 17.82
CA SER A 481 12.73 36.94 16.45
C SER A 481 11.30 36.63 15.96
N LEU A 482 10.44 36.08 16.81
CA LEU A 482 9.08 35.62 16.49
C LEU A 482 9.05 34.45 15.50
N ASP A 483 10.09 33.61 15.50
CA ASP A 483 10.14 32.38 14.72
C ASP A 483 9.58 31.20 15.52
N ILE A 484 9.09 30.18 14.81
CA ILE A 484 8.74 28.90 15.42
C ILE A 484 10.02 28.27 15.99
N PRO A 485 10.04 27.85 17.27
CA PRO A 485 11.23 27.28 17.89
C PRO A 485 11.67 26.00 17.18
N GLU A 486 12.97 25.71 17.28
CA GLU A 486 13.50 24.43 16.82
C GLU A 486 12.94 23.28 17.67
N MET A 487 12.33 22.29 17.03
CA MET A 487 11.78 21.12 17.71
C MET A 487 12.82 20.00 17.71
N LYS A 488 13.73 20.01 18.69
CA LYS A 488 14.83 19.03 18.77
C LYS A 488 14.36 17.72 19.41
N PRO A 489 14.76 16.56 18.86
CA PRO A 489 14.52 15.29 19.51
C PRO A 489 15.40 15.09 20.74
N GLN A 490 14.96 14.22 21.64
CA GLN A 490 15.83 13.52 22.56
C GLN A 490 16.38 12.27 21.87
N LEU A 491 17.68 12.04 21.96
CA LEU A 491 18.30 10.81 21.46
C LEU A 491 18.27 9.75 22.56
N VAL A 492 17.63 8.62 22.29
CA VAL A 492 17.48 7.51 23.24
C VAL A 492 18.02 6.23 22.59
N ASP A 493 18.60 5.33 23.39
CA ASP A 493 19.08 4.03 22.91
C ASP A 493 17.88 3.22 22.38
N ALA A 494 17.96 2.75 21.13
CA ALA A 494 16.88 2.00 20.48
C ALA A 494 16.46 0.72 21.23
N SER A 495 17.32 0.14 22.08
CA SER A 495 16.98 -1.03 22.90
C SER A 495 16.21 -0.70 24.18
N SER A 496 16.27 0.56 24.64
CA SER A 496 15.52 0.99 25.82
C SER A 496 14.02 1.02 25.50
N PRO A 497 13.11 0.76 26.43
CA PRO A 497 11.70 0.90 26.12
C PRO A 497 11.32 2.39 25.94
N ILE A 498 10.25 2.64 25.21
CA ILE A 498 9.68 3.98 25.01
C ILE A 498 8.69 4.24 26.14
N ILE A 499 8.87 5.34 26.87
CA ILE A 499 8.03 5.66 28.03
C ILE A 499 6.95 6.66 27.64
N ALA A 500 5.71 6.19 27.48
CA ALA A 500 4.55 7.05 27.26
C ALA A 500 3.88 7.41 28.60
N LYS A 501 4.24 8.58 29.14
CA LYS A 501 3.66 9.13 30.37
C LYS A 501 2.16 9.41 30.21
N PRO A 502 1.38 9.50 31.30
CA PRO A 502 -0.01 9.94 31.25
C PRO A 502 -0.17 11.24 30.48
N ASP A 503 -1.30 11.37 29.79
CA ASP A 503 -1.68 12.56 29.03
C ASP A 503 -0.56 13.10 28.11
N SER A 504 0.00 12.23 27.26
CA SER A 504 1.13 12.58 26.40
C SER A 504 0.98 12.13 24.95
N ILE A 505 1.67 12.81 24.06
CA ILE A 505 1.78 12.48 22.64
C ILE A 505 3.26 12.36 22.30
N ILE A 506 3.66 11.28 21.64
CA ILE A 506 5.08 11.01 21.38
C ILE A 506 5.28 10.66 19.92
N PHE A 507 6.16 11.38 19.23
CA PHE A 507 6.68 10.94 17.94
C PHE A 507 8.03 10.26 18.14
N ILE A 508 8.22 9.13 17.49
CA ILE A 508 9.44 8.35 17.52
C ILE A 508 9.92 8.18 16.10
N HIS A 509 11.18 8.50 15.82
CA HIS A 509 11.86 8.07 14.61
C HIS A 509 12.92 7.03 14.94
N THR A 510 12.86 5.88 14.26
CA THR A 510 13.85 4.81 14.44
C THR A 510 14.28 4.21 13.11
N ASN A 511 15.59 3.97 13.00
CA ASN A 511 16.18 3.18 11.92
C ASN A 511 16.26 1.67 12.28
N GLY A 512 15.93 1.31 13.53
CA GLY A 512 16.01 -0.07 14.03
C GLY A 512 14.92 -0.99 13.47
N LEU A 513 13.84 -0.44 12.92
CA LEU A 513 12.81 -1.18 12.20
C LEU A 513 13.11 -1.09 10.70
N ARG A 514 13.51 -2.20 10.07
CA ARG A 514 13.91 -2.19 8.65
C ARG A 514 12.68 -2.27 7.77
N HIS A 515 12.12 -1.12 7.41
CA HIS A 515 11.15 -1.06 6.32
C HIS A 515 11.84 -1.26 4.97
N GLN A 516 11.46 -2.32 4.25
CA GLN A 516 11.93 -2.62 2.89
C GLN A 516 11.43 -1.66 1.79
N HIS A 517 10.74 -0.54 2.07
CA HIS A 517 10.19 0.36 1.02
C HIS A 517 10.50 1.87 1.19
N VAL A 518 11.48 2.26 2.00
CA VAL A 518 11.95 3.66 1.94
C VAL A 518 12.85 3.83 0.72
N ASP A 519 12.28 4.44 -0.32
CA ASP A 519 12.94 4.98 -1.52
C ASP A 519 14.33 4.44 -1.84
N ASN A 520 14.37 3.20 -2.32
CA ASN A 520 15.37 2.78 -3.28
C ASN A 520 14.79 1.67 -4.12
N LYS A 521 14.57 1.97 -5.41
CA LYS A 521 14.91 1.10 -6.55
C LYS A 521 15.14 -0.36 -6.12
N HIS A 522 14.10 -1.20 -6.13
CA HIS A 522 14.21 -2.64 -5.86
C HIS A 522 15.01 -3.33 -6.95
N LYS A 523 16.33 -3.13 -6.91
CA LYS A 523 17.29 -4.05 -7.47
C LYS A 523 17.44 -5.15 -6.43
N VAL A 524 17.15 -6.38 -6.83
CA VAL A 524 17.50 -7.56 -6.04
C VAL A 524 18.98 -7.45 -5.66
N ASP A 525 19.26 -7.47 -4.36
CA ASP A 525 20.62 -7.48 -3.85
C ASP A 525 21.23 -8.87 -4.04
N LEU A 526 21.98 -9.02 -5.13
CA LEU A 526 22.68 -10.25 -5.49
C LEU A 526 23.88 -10.53 -4.57
N SER A 527 24.21 -9.63 -3.63
CA SER A 527 25.20 -9.89 -2.58
C SER A 527 24.59 -10.49 -1.31
N SER A 528 23.25 -10.61 -1.23
CA SER A 528 22.56 -11.15 -0.06
C SER A 528 22.97 -12.59 0.24
N LYS A 529 23.50 -12.78 1.46
CA LYS A 529 23.86 -14.11 1.97
C LYS A 529 22.64 -15.01 2.10
N ILE A 530 21.50 -14.47 2.56
CA ILE A 530 20.24 -15.22 2.69
C ILE A 530 19.79 -15.75 1.33
N LEU A 531 19.76 -14.88 0.31
CA LEU A 531 19.37 -15.28 -1.04
C LEU A 531 20.33 -16.33 -1.62
N THR A 532 21.63 -16.13 -1.41
CA THR A 532 22.67 -17.09 -1.84
C THR A 532 22.48 -18.46 -1.18
N ASN A 533 22.27 -18.49 0.14
CA ASN A 533 22.11 -19.71 0.92
C ASN A 533 20.80 -20.44 0.57
N ALA A 534 19.70 -19.69 0.41
CA ALA A 534 18.42 -20.25 0.01
C ALA A 534 18.49 -20.92 -1.37
N ILE A 535 19.16 -20.28 -2.35
CA ILE A 535 19.36 -20.87 -3.67
C ILE A 535 20.26 -22.10 -3.61
N LYS A 536 21.35 -22.05 -2.83
CA LYS A 536 22.25 -23.19 -2.65
C LYS A 536 21.55 -24.40 -2.04
N ALA A 537 20.54 -24.20 -1.18
CA ALA A 537 19.76 -25.29 -0.60
C ALA A 537 18.98 -26.12 -1.65
N PHE A 538 18.65 -25.56 -2.82
CA PHE A 538 17.98 -26.28 -3.90
C PHE A 538 18.93 -27.06 -4.83
N ASN A 539 20.25 -26.89 -4.69
CA ASN A 539 21.26 -27.24 -5.70
C ASN A 539 21.07 -28.66 -6.32
N PRO A 540 20.90 -28.79 -7.65
CA PRO A 540 20.86 -27.72 -8.65
C PRO A 540 19.47 -27.08 -8.81
N LEU A 541 19.44 -25.75 -8.86
CA LEU A 541 18.24 -24.95 -9.19
C LEU A 541 18.34 -24.38 -10.60
N ARG A 542 17.23 -24.38 -11.35
CA ARG A 542 17.08 -23.62 -12.58
C ARG A 542 16.28 -22.36 -12.30
N ILE A 543 16.78 -21.20 -12.72
CA ILE A 543 16.07 -19.91 -12.63
C ILE A 543 15.84 -19.38 -14.04
N ARG A 544 14.59 -19.02 -14.33
CA ARG A 544 14.23 -18.26 -15.53
C ARG A 544 14.25 -16.77 -15.21
N LEU A 545 15.02 -15.99 -15.97
CA LEU A 545 15.03 -14.54 -15.90
C LEU A 545 14.19 -13.99 -17.07
N GLY A 546 13.03 -13.41 -16.74
CA GLY A 546 12.01 -12.96 -17.68
C GLY A 546 10.79 -12.35 -16.98
N GLY A 547 9.63 -12.37 -17.64
CA GLY A 547 8.32 -11.94 -17.11
C GLY A 547 7.56 -11.02 -18.07
N SER A 548 6.38 -10.54 -17.70
CA SER A 548 5.46 -9.85 -18.63
C SER A 548 6.07 -8.63 -19.33
N VAL A 549 7.03 -7.95 -18.69
CA VAL A 549 7.72 -6.77 -19.25
C VAL A 549 8.98 -7.10 -20.06
N GLU A 550 9.35 -8.38 -20.20
CA GLU A 550 10.53 -8.84 -20.95
C GLU A 550 10.53 -8.31 -22.39
N ASP A 551 9.37 -8.33 -23.04
CA ASP A 551 9.15 -7.85 -24.40
C ASP A 551 9.19 -6.31 -24.54
N GLN A 552 9.55 -5.60 -23.46
CA GLN A 552 9.84 -4.16 -23.43
C GLN A 552 11.30 -3.85 -23.10
N ILE A 553 12.13 -4.87 -22.89
CA ILE A 553 13.55 -4.72 -22.52
C ILE A 553 14.42 -4.75 -23.77
N VAL A 554 15.32 -3.77 -23.90
CA VAL A 554 16.47 -3.81 -24.81
C VAL A 554 17.76 -4.03 -24.02
N TYR A 555 18.84 -4.42 -24.69
CA TYR A 555 20.12 -4.72 -24.03
C TYR A 555 21.15 -3.66 -24.41
N GLN A 556 22.00 -3.24 -23.47
CA GLN A 556 23.04 -2.20 -23.70
C GLN A 556 24.23 -2.72 -24.53
N PHE A 557 23.96 -3.30 -25.69
CA PHE A 557 24.93 -3.91 -26.60
C PHE A 557 24.66 -3.50 -28.05
N GLY A 558 25.70 -3.52 -28.89
CA GLY A 558 25.61 -3.11 -30.29
C GLY A 558 25.36 -1.60 -30.43
N LYS A 559 24.37 -1.20 -31.25
CA LYS A 559 24.03 0.21 -31.49
C LYS A 559 23.32 0.90 -30.31
N GLN A 560 22.79 0.13 -29.35
CA GLN A 560 22.08 0.65 -28.18
C GLN A 560 23.08 1.11 -27.10
N LYS A 561 23.62 2.33 -27.25
CA LYS A 561 24.62 2.88 -26.32
C LYS A 561 24.02 3.42 -25.01
N LYS A 562 22.78 3.93 -25.05
CA LYS A 562 22.08 4.51 -23.88
C LYS A 562 21.01 3.54 -23.35
N CYS A 563 20.96 3.36 -22.03
CA CYS A 563 19.90 2.60 -21.38
C CYS A 563 18.75 3.51 -20.94
N PRO A 564 17.57 3.48 -21.59
CA PRO A 564 16.39 4.17 -21.10
C PRO A 564 15.97 3.67 -19.71
N HIS A 565 15.44 4.57 -18.90
CA HIS A 565 14.85 4.24 -17.60
C HIS A 565 13.44 3.67 -17.78
N PHE A 566 13.13 2.62 -17.00
CA PHE A 566 11.78 2.09 -16.91
C PHE A 566 10.88 3.08 -16.17
N LYS A 567 9.81 3.53 -16.83
CA LYS A 567 8.87 4.51 -16.29
C LYS A 567 7.45 4.12 -16.69
N ARG A 568 6.45 4.54 -15.90
CA ARG A 568 5.05 4.46 -16.33
C ARG A 568 4.86 5.30 -17.59
N LYS A 569 4.16 4.74 -18.57
CA LYS A 569 3.85 5.40 -19.84
C LYS A 569 2.44 5.01 -20.24
N GLU A 570 1.56 6.00 -20.31
CA GLU A 570 0.19 5.82 -20.82
C GLU A 570 0.23 5.30 -22.26
N GLY A 571 -0.58 4.28 -22.55
CA GLY A 571 -0.57 3.57 -23.84
C GLY A 571 0.66 2.70 -24.12
N GLY A 572 1.61 2.58 -23.18
CA GLY A 572 2.69 1.59 -23.25
C GLY A 572 2.19 0.19 -22.93
N LEU A 573 2.86 -0.85 -23.43
CA LEU A 573 2.55 -2.24 -23.08
C LEU A 573 2.67 -2.39 -21.54
N PHE A 574 1.68 -3.03 -20.92
CA PHE A 574 1.51 -3.11 -19.45
C PHE A 574 1.52 -1.76 -18.71
N GLY A 575 1.33 -0.62 -19.40
CA GLY A 575 1.39 0.73 -18.81
C GLY A 575 2.81 1.26 -18.58
N PHE A 576 3.82 0.66 -19.21
CA PHE A 576 5.23 1.04 -19.02
C PHE A 576 5.95 1.39 -20.33
N SER A 577 7.02 2.17 -20.21
CA SER A 577 7.95 2.45 -21.29
C SER A 577 8.87 1.25 -21.56
N THR A 578 9.47 1.20 -22.76
CA THR A 578 10.64 0.33 -22.97
C THR A 578 11.77 0.72 -22.03
N THR A 579 12.52 -0.27 -21.54
CA THR A 579 13.70 -0.09 -20.66
C THR A 579 14.88 -0.88 -21.18
N CYS A 580 15.99 -0.84 -20.45
CA CYS A 580 17.24 -1.47 -20.86
C CYS A 580 17.92 -2.26 -19.73
N LEU A 581 18.51 -3.40 -20.08
CA LEU A 581 19.40 -4.18 -19.23
C LEU A 581 20.86 -3.71 -19.43
N PRO A 582 21.47 -3.06 -18.43
CA PRO A 582 22.84 -2.58 -18.54
C PRO A 582 23.85 -3.72 -18.51
N LYS A 583 24.99 -3.53 -19.21
CA LYS A 583 26.10 -4.50 -19.26
C LYS A 583 26.60 -4.90 -17.86
N LYS A 584 26.85 -3.90 -17.00
CA LYS A 584 27.28 -4.13 -15.61
C LYS A 584 26.30 -5.01 -14.83
N ARG A 585 24.99 -4.83 -15.04
CA ARG A 585 23.98 -5.63 -14.34
C ARG A 585 23.95 -7.07 -14.84
N TRP A 586 24.22 -7.28 -16.13
CA TRP A 586 24.36 -8.63 -16.68
C TRP A 586 25.55 -9.38 -16.08
N ASP A 587 26.68 -8.69 -15.91
CA ASP A 587 27.87 -9.26 -15.25
C ASP A 587 27.55 -9.65 -13.79
N GLU A 588 26.90 -8.76 -13.02
CA GLU A 588 26.49 -9.04 -11.62
C GLU A 588 25.58 -10.27 -11.50
N VAL A 589 24.63 -10.45 -12.44
CA VAL A 589 23.72 -11.59 -12.49
C VAL A 589 24.48 -12.90 -12.72
N HIS A 590 25.45 -12.89 -13.63
CA HIS A 590 26.24 -14.09 -13.92
C HIS A 590 27.22 -14.44 -12.80
N ASP A 591 27.85 -13.45 -12.17
CA ASP A 591 28.71 -13.67 -11.01
C ASP A 591 27.93 -14.34 -9.87
N PHE A 592 26.69 -13.91 -9.66
CA PHE A 592 25.79 -14.50 -8.68
C PHE A 592 25.41 -15.96 -9.02
N PHE A 593 25.02 -16.24 -10.26
CA PHE A 593 24.65 -17.59 -10.67
C PHE A 593 25.85 -18.56 -10.69
N ASN A 594 27.04 -18.09 -11.05
CA ASN A 594 28.26 -18.87 -10.96
C ASN A 594 28.57 -19.27 -9.50
N LYS A 595 28.40 -18.36 -8.54
CA LYS A 595 28.62 -18.63 -7.10
C LYS A 595 27.61 -19.60 -6.49
N THR A 596 26.44 -19.75 -7.10
CA THR A 596 25.32 -20.53 -6.56
C THR A 596 25.08 -21.86 -7.29
N GLY A 597 25.72 -22.08 -8.44
CA GLY A 597 25.52 -23.28 -9.25
C GLY A 597 24.18 -23.30 -10.01
N VAL A 598 23.49 -22.16 -10.10
CA VAL A 598 22.20 -22.04 -10.79
C VAL A 598 22.34 -22.23 -12.28
N LYS A 599 21.39 -22.96 -12.88
CA LYS A 599 21.18 -23.02 -14.33
C LYS A 599 20.29 -21.86 -14.77
N LEU A 600 20.84 -20.91 -15.52
CA LEU A 600 20.09 -19.74 -16.01
C LEU A 600 19.36 -20.03 -17.33
N SER A 601 18.04 -19.81 -17.35
CA SER A 601 17.22 -19.69 -18.56
C SER A 601 16.90 -18.22 -18.82
N PHE A 602 17.14 -17.71 -20.03
CA PHE A 602 16.97 -16.29 -20.36
C PHE A 602 16.04 -16.06 -21.56
N GLY A 603 15.08 -15.17 -21.41
CA GLY A 603 14.15 -14.80 -22.47
C GLY A 603 14.55 -13.52 -23.22
N PHE A 604 14.39 -13.54 -24.54
CA PHE A 604 14.62 -12.40 -25.41
C PHE A 604 13.34 -11.67 -25.78
N ASN A 605 13.43 -10.34 -25.84
CA ASN A 605 12.38 -9.48 -26.36
C ASN A 605 12.07 -9.80 -27.84
N ALA A 606 10.90 -10.40 -28.07
CA ALA A 606 10.44 -10.82 -29.38
C ALA A 606 9.75 -9.71 -30.18
N LEU A 607 9.36 -8.61 -29.52
CA LEU A 607 8.74 -7.44 -30.17
C LEU A 607 9.75 -6.50 -30.82
N THR A 608 11.05 -6.71 -30.58
CA THR A 608 12.11 -5.90 -31.20
C THR A 608 12.00 -5.90 -32.73
N GLY A 609 11.74 -4.72 -33.33
CA GLY A 609 11.61 -4.55 -34.78
C GLY A 609 10.20 -4.69 -35.34
N LYS A 610 9.22 -5.08 -34.51
CA LYS A 610 7.80 -5.16 -34.87
C LYS A 610 7.09 -3.83 -34.59
N LYS A 611 5.89 -3.67 -35.15
CA LYS A 611 4.97 -2.57 -34.89
C LYS A 611 3.59 -3.13 -34.54
N ASN A 612 2.82 -2.39 -33.76
CA ASN A 612 1.41 -2.74 -33.52
C ASN A 612 0.59 -2.53 -34.80
N SER A 613 -0.45 -3.35 -34.97
CA SER A 613 -1.47 -3.15 -35.99
C SER A 613 -2.26 -1.88 -35.70
N MET A 614 -2.73 -1.21 -36.76
CA MET A 614 -3.61 -0.06 -36.63
C MET A 614 -5.01 -0.46 -36.14
N GLU A 615 -5.44 -1.69 -36.45
CA GLU A 615 -6.77 -2.22 -36.11
C GLU A 615 -6.82 -2.82 -34.70
N ASP A 616 -5.76 -3.53 -34.28
CA ASP A 616 -5.61 -4.09 -32.94
C ASP A 616 -4.23 -3.73 -32.37
N LYS A 617 -4.20 -2.82 -31.39
CA LYS A 617 -2.98 -2.35 -30.76
C LYS A 617 -2.21 -3.44 -30.01
N LEU A 618 -2.86 -4.56 -29.70
CA LEU A 618 -2.23 -5.73 -29.08
C LEU A 618 -1.64 -6.67 -30.13
N ASN A 619 -2.04 -6.60 -31.39
CA ASN A 619 -1.50 -7.44 -32.45
C ASN A 619 -0.21 -6.83 -33.03
N TRP A 620 0.91 -7.56 -32.99
CA TRP A 620 2.20 -7.07 -33.47
C TRP A 620 2.61 -7.71 -34.80
N VAL A 621 2.83 -6.86 -35.79
CA VAL A 621 3.18 -7.24 -37.15
C VAL A 621 4.62 -6.87 -37.51
N GLY A 622 5.17 -7.61 -38.49
CA GLY A 622 6.58 -7.50 -38.91
C GLY A 622 7.48 -8.59 -38.30
N ASN A 623 8.74 -8.57 -38.73
CA ASN A 623 9.73 -9.60 -38.39
C ASN A 623 10.57 -9.20 -37.17
N TRP A 624 10.87 -10.18 -36.31
CA TRP A 624 11.81 -10.00 -35.21
C TRP A 624 13.20 -9.60 -35.71
N ASN A 625 13.77 -8.57 -35.08
CA ASN A 625 15.12 -8.07 -35.34
C ASN A 625 16.10 -8.58 -34.26
N PRO A 626 16.93 -9.59 -34.57
CA PRO A 626 17.77 -10.25 -33.58
C PRO A 626 19.06 -9.50 -33.23
N LYS A 627 19.37 -8.36 -33.87
CA LYS A 627 20.70 -7.71 -33.76
C LYS A 627 21.10 -7.40 -32.31
N ASN A 628 20.14 -6.95 -31.49
CA ASN A 628 20.40 -6.63 -30.08
C ASN A 628 20.61 -7.89 -29.23
N ALA A 629 19.82 -8.95 -29.46
CA ALA A 629 19.99 -10.26 -28.83
C ALA A 629 21.33 -10.92 -29.19
N ILE A 630 21.72 -10.92 -30.47
CA ILE A 630 23.02 -11.42 -30.95
C ILE A 630 24.17 -10.71 -30.24
N SER A 631 24.05 -9.40 -30.04
CA SER A 631 25.10 -8.61 -29.37
C SER A 631 25.24 -9.00 -27.90
N LEU A 632 24.13 -9.24 -27.19
CA LEU A 632 24.17 -9.78 -25.83
C LEU A 632 24.79 -11.19 -25.81
N MET A 633 24.36 -12.11 -26.68
CA MET A 633 24.90 -13.47 -26.74
C MET A 633 26.41 -13.48 -26.99
N LYS A 634 26.91 -12.71 -27.96
CA LYS A 634 28.35 -12.58 -28.23
C LYS A 634 29.10 -12.09 -27.01
N TYR A 635 28.55 -11.13 -26.29
CA TYR A 635 29.14 -10.63 -25.06
C TYR A 635 29.17 -11.71 -23.96
N THR A 636 28.05 -12.40 -23.74
CA THR A 636 27.95 -13.54 -22.80
C THR A 636 29.00 -14.61 -23.10
N ILE A 637 29.18 -14.97 -24.37
CA ILE A 637 30.22 -15.91 -24.82
C ILE A 637 31.62 -15.37 -24.52
N SER A 638 31.89 -14.10 -24.85
CA SER A 638 33.20 -13.48 -24.62
C SER A 638 33.63 -13.45 -23.16
N LYS A 639 32.66 -13.46 -22.23
CA LYS A 639 32.88 -13.53 -20.78
C LYS A 639 32.98 -14.95 -20.23
N GLY A 640 32.75 -15.97 -21.06
CA GLY A 640 32.69 -17.36 -20.61
C GLY A 640 31.46 -17.67 -19.76
N TYR A 641 30.44 -16.81 -19.79
CA TYR A 641 29.21 -16.98 -19.03
C TYR A 641 28.36 -18.13 -19.58
N LYS A 642 27.81 -18.95 -18.67
CA LYS A 642 26.99 -20.11 -19.02
C LYS A 642 25.51 -19.75 -19.00
N ILE A 643 24.79 -20.21 -20.03
CA ILE A 643 23.33 -20.15 -20.14
C ILE A 643 22.85 -21.57 -20.42
N ASP A 644 21.86 -22.04 -19.65
CA ASP A 644 21.26 -23.36 -19.83
C ASP A 644 20.26 -23.36 -21.00
N SER A 645 19.48 -22.29 -21.13
CA SER A 645 18.50 -22.15 -22.22
C SER A 645 18.20 -20.71 -22.59
N TYR A 646 17.84 -20.50 -23.85
CA TYR A 646 17.27 -19.27 -24.39
C TYR A 646 15.82 -19.47 -24.81
N LYS A 647 15.01 -18.42 -24.67
CA LYS A 647 13.63 -18.32 -25.14
C LYS A 647 13.44 -17.01 -25.90
N LEU A 648 12.39 -16.89 -26.71
CA LEU A 648 12.07 -15.70 -27.48
C LEU A 648 10.68 -15.16 -27.13
N GLU A 649 10.38 -14.74 -25.89
CA GLU A 649 9.16 -14.02 -25.46
C GLU A 649 8.71 -14.42 -24.04
N ASN A 650 7.74 -13.67 -23.48
CA ASN A 650 7.01 -14.09 -22.28
C ASN A 650 5.58 -14.60 -22.51
N GLU A 651 4.71 -13.80 -23.14
CA GLU A 651 3.25 -13.99 -23.22
C GLU A 651 2.64 -13.64 -24.60
N LEU A 652 3.22 -14.09 -25.73
CA LEU A 652 2.80 -13.66 -27.08
C LEU A 652 1.65 -14.45 -27.76
N CYS A 653 0.87 -15.22 -26.99
CA CYS A 653 -0.21 -16.07 -27.50
C CYS A 653 -1.56 -15.35 -27.70
N SER A 654 -2.46 -15.93 -28.49
CA SER A 654 -3.78 -15.35 -28.85
C SER A 654 -4.68 -15.04 -27.64
N GLU A 655 -4.51 -15.77 -26.55
CA GLU A 655 -5.31 -15.65 -25.31
C GLU A 655 -4.57 -14.93 -24.17
N GLY A 656 -3.39 -14.37 -24.43
CA GLY A 656 -2.57 -13.68 -23.43
C GLY A 656 -3.05 -12.27 -23.07
N ILE A 657 -2.76 -11.85 -21.83
CA ILE A 657 -2.92 -10.47 -21.36
C ILE A 657 -1.70 -9.67 -21.87
N GLY A 658 -1.69 -9.22 -23.13
CA GLY A 658 -0.52 -8.51 -23.64
C GLY A 658 -0.45 -8.41 -25.16
N ALA A 659 0.78 -8.51 -25.69
CA ALA A 659 1.04 -8.48 -27.12
C ALA A 659 0.74 -9.86 -27.76
N ARG A 660 0.28 -9.87 -29.00
CA ARG A 660 -0.05 -11.08 -29.77
C ARG A 660 0.79 -11.12 -31.03
N VAL A 661 1.28 -12.30 -31.39
CA VAL A 661 1.97 -12.55 -32.66
C VAL A 661 1.35 -13.78 -33.31
N ASP A 662 1.34 -13.80 -34.65
CA ASP A 662 0.92 -14.97 -35.42
C ASP A 662 1.81 -16.20 -35.13
N SER A 663 1.19 -17.37 -34.90
CA SER A 663 1.86 -18.61 -34.51
C SER A 663 2.85 -19.11 -35.56
N VAL A 664 2.51 -18.99 -36.85
CA VAL A 664 3.36 -19.42 -37.97
C VAL A 664 4.57 -18.50 -38.10
N ARG A 665 4.37 -17.19 -37.96
CA ARG A 665 5.46 -16.22 -37.92
C ARG A 665 6.39 -16.47 -36.74
N TYR A 666 5.83 -16.71 -35.56
CA TYR A 666 6.61 -17.02 -34.38
C TYR A 666 7.45 -18.31 -34.56
N ALA A 667 6.90 -19.35 -35.21
CA ALA A 667 7.64 -20.57 -35.56
C ALA A 667 8.86 -20.29 -36.46
N LYS A 668 8.75 -19.36 -37.42
CA LYS A 668 9.89 -18.92 -38.23
C LYS A 668 10.94 -18.15 -37.40
N GLU A 669 10.50 -17.35 -36.45
CA GLU A 669 11.37 -16.54 -35.59
C GLU A 669 12.14 -17.38 -34.56
N ILE A 670 11.51 -18.40 -33.97
CA ILE A 670 12.21 -19.35 -33.10
C ILE A 670 13.20 -20.22 -33.89
N THR A 671 12.86 -20.57 -35.14
CA THR A 671 13.80 -21.25 -36.07
C THR A 671 15.03 -20.38 -36.32
N ARG A 672 14.82 -19.08 -36.52
CA ARG A 672 15.92 -18.12 -36.65
C ARG A 672 16.75 -18.00 -35.38
N LEU A 673 16.13 -18.02 -34.19
CA LEU A 673 16.86 -18.06 -32.91
C LEU A 673 17.73 -19.31 -32.82
N ARG A 674 17.20 -20.50 -33.15
CA ARG A 674 17.99 -21.74 -33.16
C ARG A 674 19.20 -21.65 -34.08
N HIS A 675 19.02 -21.12 -35.29
CA HIS A 675 20.13 -20.95 -36.23
C HIS A 675 21.22 -20.04 -35.64
N ILE A 676 20.83 -18.91 -35.03
CA ILE A 676 21.76 -18.00 -34.34
C ILE A 676 22.50 -18.72 -33.21
N VAL A 677 21.81 -19.49 -32.39
CA VAL A 677 22.42 -20.26 -31.29
C VAL A 677 23.42 -21.28 -31.84
N ASN A 678 23.08 -22.02 -32.89
CA ASN A 678 24.00 -22.98 -33.51
C ASN A 678 25.27 -22.30 -34.06
N LEU A 679 25.12 -21.12 -34.70
CA LEU A 679 26.23 -20.35 -35.23
C LEU A 679 27.16 -19.80 -34.14
N LEU A 680 26.59 -19.28 -33.05
CA LEU A 680 27.37 -18.67 -31.97
C LEU A 680 27.97 -19.71 -31.00
N TYR A 681 27.38 -20.90 -30.92
CA TYR A 681 27.80 -22.00 -30.04
C TYR A 681 28.08 -23.28 -30.87
N PRO A 682 29.24 -23.33 -31.57
CA PRO A 682 29.55 -24.46 -32.46
C PRO A 682 29.72 -25.76 -31.68
N ASN A 683 30.27 -25.72 -30.46
CA ASN A 683 30.41 -26.88 -29.59
C ASN A 683 29.06 -27.31 -29.00
N ALA A 684 28.56 -28.48 -29.42
CA ALA A 684 27.28 -29.04 -28.97
C ALA A 684 27.18 -29.21 -27.45
N SER A 685 28.27 -29.57 -26.76
CA SER A 685 28.29 -29.77 -25.30
C SER A 685 28.10 -28.48 -24.48
N ARG A 686 28.34 -27.32 -25.09
CA ARG A 686 28.19 -25.99 -24.46
C ARG A 686 27.03 -25.19 -25.04
N ARG A 687 26.25 -25.78 -25.94
CA ARG A 687 25.17 -25.10 -26.66
C ARG A 687 23.94 -24.96 -25.75
N PRO A 688 23.44 -23.74 -25.50
CA PRO A 688 22.21 -23.55 -24.75
C PRO A 688 21.02 -24.17 -25.46
N LYS A 689 20.08 -24.70 -24.68
CA LYS A 689 18.81 -25.18 -25.23
C LYS A 689 17.98 -24.02 -25.77
N VAL A 690 17.13 -24.27 -26.77
CA VAL A 690 16.14 -23.31 -27.27
C VAL A 690 14.77 -23.78 -26.82
N LEU A 691 14.12 -22.97 -25.98
CA LEU A 691 12.78 -23.26 -25.48
C LEU A 691 11.74 -22.52 -26.32
N GLY A 692 10.73 -23.27 -26.77
CA GLY A 692 9.51 -22.77 -27.37
C GLY A 692 8.51 -22.25 -26.32
N LEU A 693 7.47 -21.62 -26.86
CA LEU A 693 6.48 -20.69 -26.27
C LEU A 693 6.21 -20.65 -24.77
N GLY A 694 5.80 -19.50 -24.26
CA GLY A 694 5.20 -19.24 -22.97
C GLY A 694 3.95 -18.37 -23.13
N GLY A 695 3.35 -17.98 -22.00
CA GLY A 695 1.98 -17.50 -21.96
C GLY A 695 0.99 -18.62 -21.69
N PHE A 696 -0.29 -18.26 -21.67
CA PHE A 696 -1.40 -19.17 -21.42
C PHE A 696 -1.61 -20.16 -22.57
N TYR A 697 -2.07 -21.37 -22.24
CA TYR A 697 -2.30 -22.42 -23.22
C TYR A 697 -3.60 -22.18 -24.01
N GLY A 698 -3.47 -21.59 -25.20
CA GLY A 698 -4.54 -21.53 -26.20
C GLY A 698 -4.35 -22.63 -27.25
N LYS A 699 -5.24 -23.64 -27.25
CA LYS A 699 -5.07 -24.91 -28.00
C LYS A 699 -4.76 -24.69 -29.50
N GLU A 700 -5.54 -23.88 -30.20
CA GLU A 700 -5.40 -23.67 -31.65
C GLU A 700 -4.07 -23.01 -32.00
N TRP A 701 -3.71 -21.95 -31.28
CA TRP A 701 -2.47 -21.21 -31.50
C TRP A 701 -1.24 -22.07 -31.17
N PHE A 702 -1.31 -22.83 -30.07
CA PHE A 702 -0.26 -23.78 -29.69
C PHE A 702 -0.04 -24.85 -30.76
N GLN A 703 -1.11 -25.51 -31.21
CA GLN A 703 -1.02 -26.57 -32.21
C GLN A 703 -0.53 -26.01 -33.55
N SER A 704 -1.01 -24.84 -33.95
CA SER A 704 -0.55 -24.14 -35.16
C SER A 704 0.94 -23.81 -35.10
N PHE A 705 1.46 -23.32 -33.97
CA PHE A 705 2.89 -23.13 -33.79
C PHE A 705 3.65 -24.45 -33.92
N LEU A 706 3.26 -25.47 -33.17
CA LEU A 706 3.97 -26.75 -33.14
C LEU A 706 4.00 -27.43 -34.52
N LEU A 707 2.92 -27.31 -35.30
CA LEU A 707 2.84 -27.78 -36.68
C LEU A 707 3.85 -27.10 -37.62
N ASN A 708 4.21 -25.85 -37.34
CA ASN A 708 5.07 -25.03 -38.21
C ASN A 708 6.52 -24.96 -37.74
N VAL A 709 6.87 -25.61 -36.61
CA VAL A 709 8.24 -25.69 -36.11
C VAL A 709 8.91 -26.95 -36.64
N ALA A 710 10.06 -26.77 -37.31
CA ALA A 710 10.81 -27.90 -37.85
C ALA A 710 11.44 -28.79 -36.75
N PRO A 711 11.69 -30.08 -37.04
CA PRO A 711 12.41 -31.00 -36.16
C PRO A 711 13.71 -30.43 -35.60
N GLY A 712 13.92 -30.59 -34.29
CA GLY A 712 15.13 -30.13 -33.58
C GLY A 712 15.23 -28.62 -33.35
N VAL A 713 14.28 -27.81 -33.81
CA VAL A 713 14.32 -26.34 -33.59
C VAL A 713 14.13 -25.97 -32.12
N VAL A 714 13.25 -26.64 -31.38
CA VAL A 714 13.05 -26.43 -29.94
C VAL A 714 13.42 -27.70 -29.16
N ASP A 715 14.05 -27.52 -28.01
CA ASP A 715 14.42 -28.60 -27.06
C ASP A 715 13.33 -28.84 -26.00
N GLY A 716 12.43 -27.88 -25.81
CA GLY A 716 11.30 -27.94 -24.89
C GLY A 716 10.26 -26.89 -25.24
N VAL A 717 9.02 -27.13 -24.86
CA VAL A 717 7.88 -26.23 -25.11
C VAL A 717 7.32 -25.81 -23.75
N THR A 718 7.34 -24.51 -23.43
CA THR A 718 6.87 -24.05 -22.11
C THR A 718 5.39 -23.64 -22.14
N HIS A 719 4.77 -23.42 -20.98
CA HIS A 719 3.49 -22.70 -20.83
C HIS A 719 3.40 -22.08 -19.43
N HIS A 720 2.43 -21.19 -19.20
CA HIS A 720 2.18 -20.55 -17.91
C HIS A 720 0.92 -21.08 -17.22
N ILE A 721 0.95 -21.21 -15.89
CA ILE A 721 -0.17 -21.70 -15.09
C ILE A 721 -0.54 -20.72 -13.97
N TYR A 722 -1.70 -20.11 -14.12
CA TYR A 722 -2.34 -19.24 -13.11
C TYR A 722 -3.82 -19.61 -12.98
N ASN A 723 -4.08 -20.78 -12.39
CA ASN A 723 -5.41 -21.41 -12.37
C ASN A 723 -6.38 -20.84 -11.31
N LEU A 724 -5.94 -19.98 -10.40
CA LEU A 724 -6.82 -19.44 -9.35
C LEU A 724 -7.56 -18.15 -9.76
N GLY A 725 -6.98 -17.36 -10.67
CA GLY A 725 -7.50 -16.05 -11.07
C GLY A 725 -6.56 -14.89 -10.76
N ALA A 726 -7.09 -13.66 -10.73
CA ALA A 726 -6.30 -12.46 -10.44
C ALA A 726 -5.94 -12.39 -8.95
N GLY A 727 -4.78 -11.82 -8.61
CA GLY A 727 -4.34 -11.64 -7.21
C GLY A 727 -5.24 -10.76 -6.34
N VAL A 728 -6.19 -10.03 -6.93
CA VAL A 728 -7.20 -9.21 -6.24
C VAL A 728 -8.49 -9.98 -5.92
N ASP A 729 -8.62 -11.20 -6.43
CA ASP A 729 -9.77 -12.06 -6.18
C ASP A 729 -9.83 -12.44 -4.69
N LYS A 730 -10.99 -12.24 -4.07
CA LYS A 730 -11.21 -12.50 -2.64
C LYS A 730 -11.46 -13.97 -2.35
N ASP A 731 -11.87 -14.74 -3.37
CA ASP A 731 -12.26 -16.14 -3.23
C ASP A 731 -11.10 -17.11 -3.48
N LEU A 732 -9.86 -16.61 -3.59
CA LEU A 732 -8.69 -17.44 -3.88
C LEU A 732 -8.51 -18.57 -2.87
N ILE A 733 -8.76 -18.34 -1.58
CA ILE A 733 -8.64 -19.39 -0.54
C ILE A 733 -9.69 -20.48 -0.75
N ASN A 734 -10.95 -20.09 -0.99
CA ASN A 734 -12.05 -21.01 -1.24
C ASN A 734 -11.75 -21.87 -2.48
N LYS A 735 -11.22 -21.27 -3.55
CA LYS A 735 -10.79 -21.97 -4.76
C LYS A 735 -9.66 -22.98 -4.53
N ILE A 736 -8.76 -22.69 -3.58
CA ILE A 736 -7.69 -23.63 -3.21
C ILE A 736 -8.23 -24.78 -2.37
N GLN A 737 -9.16 -24.50 -1.48
CA GLN A 737 -9.77 -25.52 -0.62
C GLN A 737 -10.81 -26.38 -1.36
N ASP A 738 -11.26 -25.95 -2.55
CA ASP A 738 -12.08 -26.76 -3.43
C ASP A 738 -11.22 -27.76 -4.25
N PRO A 739 -11.27 -29.06 -3.92
CA PRO A 739 -10.48 -30.07 -4.61
C PRO A 739 -10.87 -30.24 -6.08
N TYR A 740 -12.12 -29.95 -6.45
CA TYR A 740 -12.59 -30.03 -7.83
C TYR A 740 -12.06 -28.85 -8.64
N PHE A 741 -12.09 -27.64 -8.07
CA PHE A 741 -11.51 -26.46 -8.69
C PHE A 741 -10.03 -26.65 -9.01
N LEU A 742 -9.24 -27.13 -8.04
CA LEU A 742 -7.83 -27.42 -8.26
C LEU A 742 -7.57 -28.52 -9.29
N SER A 743 -8.52 -29.40 -9.54
CA SER A 743 -8.38 -30.49 -10.52
C SER A 743 -8.57 -30.04 -11.97
N GLN A 744 -9.20 -28.87 -12.21
CA GLN A 744 -9.48 -28.36 -13.56
C GLN A 744 -8.20 -28.14 -14.39
N VAL A 745 -7.08 -27.82 -13.74
CA VAL A 745 -5.81 -27.57 -14.43
C VAL A 745 -5.21 -28.85 -15.03
N ALA A 746 -5.59 -30.03 -14.54
CA ALA A 746 -5.05 -31.32 -15.01
C ALA A 746 -5.27 -31.54 -16.52
N GLU A 747 -6.44 -31.14 -17.03
CA GLU A 747 -6.75 -31.27 -18.46
C GLU A 747 -5.86 -30.38 -19.32
N THR A 748 -5.44 -29.20 -18.80
CA THR A 748 -4.47 -28.33 -19.49
C THR A 748 -3.14 -29.04 -19.65
N PHE A 749 -2.61 -29.65 -18.59
CA PHE A 749 -1.35 -30.40 -18.65
C PHE A 749 -1.42 -31.60 -19.60
N LYS A 750 -2.53 -32.35 -19.54
CA LYS A 750 -2.78 -33.47 -20.46
C LYS A 750 -2.82 -33.00 -21.91
N SER A 751 -3.54 -31.92 -22.19
CA SER A 751 -3.68 -31.34 -23.53
C SER A 751 -2.32 -30.87 -24.08
N VAL A 752 -1.53 -30.16 -23.27
CA VAL A 752 -0.17 -29.75 -23.64
C VAL A 752 0.72 -30.96 -23.92
N ALA A 753 0.73 -31.95 -23.02
CA ALA A 753 1.55 -33.15 -23.17
C ALA A 753 1.20 -33.93 -24.45
N GLN A 754 -0.09 -34.07 -24.76
CA GLN A 754 -0.57 -34.69 -25.99
C GLN A 754 -0.18 -33.89 -27.23
N ALA A 755 -0.32 -32.56 -27.20
CA ALA A 755 0.07 -31.71 -28.32
C ALA A 755 1.58 -31.79 -28.60
N VAL A 756 2.42 -31.70 -27.57
CA VAL A 756 3.87 -31.83 -27.69
C VAL A 756 4.24 -33.23 -28.22
N LYS A 757 3.66 -34.29 -27.66
CA LYS A 757 3.89 -35.67 -28.12
C LYS A 757 3.51 -35.86 -29.59
N LYS A 758 2.41 -35.25 -30.04
CA LYS A 758 1.89 -35.38 -31.41
C LYS A 758 2.71 -34.60 -32.43
N PHE A 759 3.01 -33.33 -32.15
CA PHE A 759 3.56 -32.41 -33.15
C PHE A 759 5.07 -32.19 -33.02
N THR A 760 5.63 -32.39 -31.83
CA THR A 760 7.07 -32.20 -31.56
C THR A 760 7.61 -33.30 -30.63
N PRO A 761 7.57 -34.59 -31.04
CA PRO A 761 7.91 -35.72 -30.18
C PRO A 761 9.36 -35.72 -29.65
N TRP A 762 10.26 -34.93 -30.26
CA TRP A 762 11.64 -34.75 -29.80
C TRP A 762 11.80 -33.72 -28.67
N ALA A 763 10.74 -32.96 -28.32
CA ALA A 763 10.76 -31.93 -27.30
C ALA A 763 9.94 -32.35 -26.06
N ALA A 764 10.24 -31.75 -24.91
CA ALA A 764 9.50 -32.01 -23.67
C ALA A 764 8.58 -30.83 -23.30
N PRO A 765 7.39 -31.09 -22.72
CA PRO A 765 6.53 -30.05 -22.16
C PRO A 765 7.09 -29.53 -20.83
N TRP A 766 7.16 -28.21 -20.66
CA TRP A 766 7.72 -27.55 -19.49
C TRP A 766 6.69 -26.55 -18.93
N VAL A 767 6.67 -26.37 -17.61
CA VAL A 767 5.98 -25.24 -16.98
C VAL A 767 6.99 -24.12 -16.83
N GLY A 768 6.80 -23.03 -17.58
CA GLY A 768 7.73 -21.90 -17.64
C GLY A 768 7.51 -20.86 -16.54
N GLU A 769 6.25 -20.72 -16.08
CA GLU A 769 5.82 -19.90 -14.95
C GLU A 769 4.60 -20.54 -14.27
N ALA A 770 4.56 -20.46 -12.94
CA ALA A 770 3.40 -20.84 -12.15
C ALA A 770 3.35 -20.01 -10.87
N GLY A 771 2.16 -19.55 -10.47
CA GLY A 771 2.00 -18.72 -9.28
C GLY A 771 0.65 -18.83 -8.57
N GLY A 772 -0.24 -19.71 -9.04
CA GLY A 772 -1.63 -19.80 -8.59
C GLY A 772 -2.46 -18.61 -9.10
N ALA A 773 -2.19 -17.41 -8.59
CA ALA A 773 -2.86 -16.17 -8.99
C ALA A 773 -1.94 -15.26 -9.84
N TYR A 774 -2.47 -14.70 -10.93
CA TYR A 774 -1.76 -13.76 -11.81
C TYR A 774 -1.84 -12.31 -11.29
N ASN A 775 -1.17 -11.35 -11.94
CA ASN A 775 -1.04 -9.93 -11.51
C ASN A 775 -0.30 -9.72 -10.18
N SER A 776 0.88 -10.34 -10.03
CA SER A 776 1.75 -10.24 -8.83
C SER A 776 1.30 -11.08 -7.63
N GLY A 777 0.40 -12.05 -7.83
CA GLY A 777 -0.11 -12.92 -6.76
C GLY A 777 -1.03 -12.20 -5.77
N SER A 778 -1.46 -12.91 -4.74
CA SER A 778 -2.26 -12.37 -3.64
C SER A 778 -1.46 -12.36 -2.34
N LYS A 779 -1.54 -11.25 -1.60
CA LYS A 779 -0.88 -11.11 -0.29
C LYS A 779 -1.38 -12.12 0.76
N ASP A 780 -2.60 -12.62 0.57
CA ASP A 780 -3.31 -13.50 1.51
C ASP A 780 -3.08 -14.99 1.20
N VAL A 781 -2.49 -15.27 0.02
CA VAL A 781 -2.27 -16.63 -0.51
C VAL A 781 -0.81 -16.85 -0.90
N SER A 782 -0.25 -16.05 -1.80
CA SER A 782 1.01 -16.39 -2.50
C SER A 782 2.23 -16.55 -1.58
N ARG A 783 2.19 -15.96 -0.37
CA ARG A 783 3.25 -16.05 0.65
C ARG A 783 2.88 -16.90 1.88
N THR A 784 1.77 -17.61 1.84
CA THR A 784 1.22 -18.35 2.99
C THR A 784 1.17 -19.85 2.72
N PHE A 785 0.98 -20.65 3.77
CA PHE A 785 1.00 -22.12 3.70
C PHE A 785 -0.02 -22.67 2.69
N VAL A 786 -1.20 -22.06 2.58
CA VAL A 786 -2.30 -22.49 1.69
C VAL A 786 -1.89 -22.58 0.23
N ASN A 787 -0.95 -21.75 -0.24
CA ASN A 787 -0.45 -21.82 -1.62
C ASN A 787 0.35 -23.12 -1.91
N GLY A 788 0.75 -23.85 -0.87
CA GLY A 788 1.31 -25.20 -0.99
C GLY A 788 0.34 -26.19 -1.64
N PHE A 789 -0.97 -26.01 -1.45
CA PHE A 789 -2.00 -26.90 -2.02
C PHE A 789 -2.17 -26.72 -3.54
N CYS A 790 -1.78 -25.58 -4.10
CA CYS A 790 -1.96 -25.26 -5.52
C CYS A 790 -0.98 -25.98 -6.46
N LYS A 791 0.11 -26.56 -5.95
CA LYS A 791 1.26 -27.02 -6.75
C LYS A 791 1.09 -28.42 -7.35
N VAL A 792 -0.14 -28.92 -7.43
CA VAL A 792 -0.39 -30.37 -7.38
C VAL A 792 -1.38 -30.79 -8.47
N LEU A 793 -0.96 -31.72 -9.32
CA LEU A 793 -1.70 -32.19 -10.50
C LEU A 793 -2.32 -33.55 -10.20
N SER A 794 -3.65 -33.69 -10.27
CA SER A 794 -4.44 -34.94 -10.37
C SER A 794 -3.75 -36.28 -10.04
N VAL A 795 -4.24 -37.02 -9.03
CA VAL A 795 -5.22 -38.12 -9.19
C VAL A 795 -6.02 -38.23 -7.88
N SER A 796 -7.35 -38.29 -7.98
CA SER A 796 -8.22 -38.72 -6.90
C SER A 796 -8.01 -40.22 -6.67
N HIS A 797 -7.49 -40.59 -5.50
CA HIS A 797 -7.57 -41.97 -5.05
C HIS A 797 -9.06 -42.33 -4.84
N GLU A 798 -9.45 -43.59 -4.97
CA GLU A 798 -10.83 -44.09 -4.79
C GLU A 798 -11.41 -43.92 -3.36
N GLY A 799 -10.86 -43.01 -2.53
CA GLY A 799 -11.27 -42.76 -1.15
C GLY A 799 -11.86 -41.37 -0.86
N SER A 800 -11.21 -40.27 -1.27
CA SER A 800 -11.66 -38.90 -0.97
C SER A 800 -11.03 -37.85 -1.89
N PRO A 801 -11.79 -36.84 -2.37
CA PRO A 801 -11.24 -35.75 -3.19
C PRO A 801 -10.33 -34.79 -2.39
N PHE A 802 -10.40 -34.82 -1.06
CA PHE A 802 -9.61 -33.95 -0.17
C PHE A 802 -8.22 -34.49 0.18
N LEU A 803 -7.93 -35.75 -0.16
CA LEU A 803 -6.62 -36.35 0.02
C LEU A 803 -5.99 -36.62 -1.36
N ARG A 804 -4.80 -36.08 -1.60
CA ARG A 804 -4.02 -36.34 -2.82
C ARG A 804 -2.74 -37.09 -2.49
N ALA A 805 -2.35 -38.02 -3.36
CA ALA A 805 -1.17 -38.85 -3.19
C ALA A 805 -0.36 -38.95 -4.48
N TYR A 806 0.98 -38.87 -4.37
CA TYR A 806 1.91 -38.94 -5.49
C TYR A 806 3.13 -39.75 -5.11
N ALA A 807 3.58 -40.66 -5.97
CA ALA A 807 4.79 -41.43 -5.76
C ALA A 807 5.84 -41.08 -6.83
N HIS A 808 7.09 -40.95 -6.40
CA HIS A 808 8.24 -40.69 -7.26
C HIS A 808 9.42 -41.57 -6.85
N CYS A 809 10.23 -41.99 -7.82
CA CYS A 809 11.53 -42.59 -7.54
C CYS A 809 12.40 -41.61 -6.76
N SER A 810 13.05 -42.08 -5.70
CA SER A 810 13.80 -41.23 -4.80
C SER A 810 15.06 -40.69 -5.48
N LYS A 811 15.28 -39.39 -5.36
CA LYS A 811 16.44 -38.73 -5.95
C LYS A 811 17.68 -39.03 -5.11
N ASN A 812 18.73 -39.56 -5.74
CA ASN A 812 20.04 -39.84 -5.13
C ASN A 812 20.06 -40.90 -4.00
N ARG A 813 18.98 -41.68 -3.83
CA ARG A 813 18.96 -42.84 -2.92
C ARG A 813 17.93 -43.87 -3.40
N PRO A 814 18.08 -45.17 -3.05
CA PRO A 814 17.09 -46.18 -3.37
C PRO A 814 15.70 -45.87 -2.77
N GLY A 815 14.67 -46.52 -3.30
CA GLY A 815 13.31 -46.48 -2.77
C GLY A 815 12.41 -45.42 -3.39
N VAL A 816 11.23 -45.26 -2.81
CA VAL A 816 10.14 -44.41 -3.31
C VAL A 816 9.89 -43.27 -2.33
N THR A 817 9.63 -42.08 -2.86
CA THR A 817 9.15 -40.94 -2.08
C THR A 817 7.68 -40.68 -2.42
N VAL A 818 6.82 -40.70 -1.40
CA VAL A 818 5.38 -40.41 -1.51
C VAL A 818 5.08 -39.02 -0.95
N LEU A 819 4.33 -38.22 -1.70
CA LEU A 819 3.77 -36.94 -1.29
C LEU A 819 2.29 -37.11 -1.03
N LEU A 820 1.85 -36.82 0.19
CA LEU A 820 0.44 -36.79 0.59
C LEU A 820 0.03 -35.36 0.92
N ILE A 821 -1.16 -34.96 0.50
CA ILE A 821 -1.70 -33.63 0.78
C ILE A 821 -3.13 -33.77 1.25
N ASN A 822 -3.36 -33.40 2.50
CA ASN A 822 -4.70 -33.34 3.08
C ASN A 822 -5.19 -31.88 3.04
N MET A 823 -6.19 -31.63 2.20
CA MET A 823 -6.85 -30.34 2.04
C MET A 823 -8.15 -30.24 2.84
N SER A 824 -8.52 -31.29 3.60
CA SER A 824 -9.64 -31.22 4.54
C SER A 824 -9.22 -30.40 5.74
N ASN A 825 -10.09 -29.48 6.16
CA ASN A 825 -9.91 -28.66 7.36
C ASN A 825 -10.36 -29.37 8.66
N SER A 826 -10.93 -30.57 8.55
CA SER A 826 -11.56 -31.27 9.68
C SER A 826 -11.28 -32.77 9.73
N THR A 827 -10.91 -33.37 8.60
CA THR A 827 -10.69 -34.82 8.50
C THR A 827 -9.22 -35.16 8.66
N THR A 828 -8.91 -36.10 9.55
CA THR A 828 -7.61 -36.77 9.57
C THR A 828 -7.71 -38.06 8.77
N PHE A 829 -6.77 -38.32 7.87
CA PHE A 829 -6.73 -39.58 7.13
C PHE A 829 -5.71 -40.54 7.75
N ASN A 830 -6.12 -41.80 7.87
CA ASN A 830 -5.27 -42.91 8.25
C ASN A 830 -4.94 -43.71 6.97
N ILE A 831 -3.67 -43.76 6.60
CA ILE A 831 -3.22 -44.22 5.28
C ILE A 831 -2.21 -45.34 5.45
N SER A 832 -2.43 -46.44 4.71
CA SER A 832 -1.49 -47.55 4.60
C SER A 832 -0.89 -47.57 3.20
N LEU A 833 0.41 -47.81 3.09
CA LEU A 833 1.08 -48.03 1.81
C LEU A 833 1.15 -49.54 1.55
N VAL A 834 0.65 -49.98 0.40
CA VAL A 834 0.64 -51.38 -0.02
C VAL A 834 1.35 -51.50 -1.36
N ASP A 835 2.19 -52.52 -1.49
CA ASP A 835 2.88 -52.89 -2.74
C ASP A 835 1.95 -53.78 -3.58
N ASP A 836 1.72 -53.39 -4.84
CA ASP A 836 0.82 -54.09 -5.77
C ASP A 836 1.43 -55.40 -6.32
N MET A 837 2.74 -55.62 -6.17
CA MET A 837 3.40 -56.86 -6.56
C MET A 837 3.32 -57.99 -5.52
N ASN A 838 2.65 -57.78 -4.38
CA ASN A 838 2.38 -58.83 -3.39
C ASN A 838 1.13 -59.66 -3.73
N LEU A 839 1.14 -60.33 -4.88
CA LEU A 839 0.07 -61.25 -5.31
C LEU A 839 0.15 -62.66 -4.68
N ASN A 840 0.98 -62.88 -3.64
CA ASN A 840 0.96 -64.11 -2.85
C ASN A 840 1.59 -63.90 -1.45
N PRO A 841 0.80 -63.91 -0.34
CA PRO A 841 1.34 -63.70 1.01
C PRO A 841 2.11 -64.90 1.59
N ILE A 842 2.20 -66.04 0.88
CA ILE A 842 2.57 -67.34 1.46
C ILE A 842 4.07 -67.71 1.26
N LEU A 843 4.88 -66.90 0.58
CA LEU A 843 6.24 -67.33 0.17
C LEU A 843 7.43 -66.40 0.53
N GLU A 844 7.30 -65.52 1.51
CA GLU A 844 8.46 -64.77 2.07
C GLU A 844 8.76 -65.08 3.55
N THR A 845 8.43 -66.28 4.04
CA THR A 845 9.02 -66.83 5.29
C THR A 845 10.34 -67.54 5.02
N LEU A 846 11.34 -66.82 4.50
CA LEU A 846 12.73 -67.26 4.56
C LEU A 846 13.45 -66.43 5.64
N PRO A 847 14.04 -67.06 6.67
CA PRO A 847 14.79 -66.34 7.70
C PRO A 847 16.09 -65.81 7.08
N GLY A 848 16.18 -64.49 6.88
CA GLY A 848 17.42 -63.85 6.41
C GLY A 848 17.30 -62.56 5.61
N ARG A 849 16.10 -62.11 5.21
CA ARG A 849 15.92 -60.76 4.62
C ARG A 849 15.23 -59.84 5.61
N VAL A 850 16.00 -58.93 6.21
CA VAL A 850 15.46 -57.80 6.97
C VAL A 850 14.74 -56.88 5.97
N GLN A 851 13.42 -57.03 5.88
CA GLN A 851 12.57 -56.05 5.20
C GLN A 851 12.74 -54.74 5.98
N ASN A 852 13.18 -53.67 5.32
CA ASN A 852 13.51 -52.42 6.02
C ASN A 852 12.26 -51.92 6.76
N THR A 853 12.25 -52.05 8.08
CA THR A 853 11.05 -51.88 8.91
C THR A 853 10.73 -50.42 9.18
N MET A 854 11.54 -49.46 8.72
CA MET A 854 11.37 -48.05 9.00
C MET A 854 11.21 -47.22 7.73
N ARG A 855 10.39 -46.18 7.82
CA ARG A 855 10.22 -45.13 6.81
C ARG A 855 10.46 -43.75 7.44
N GLU A 856 10.85 -42.80 6.61
CA GLU A 856 11.04 -41.40 7.01
C GLU A 856 9.78 -40.60 6.66
N GLU A 857 9.26 -39.81 7.60
CA GLU A 857 8.11 -38.93 7.41
C GLU A 857 8.45 -37.46 7.71
N TYR A 858 7.99 -36.58 6.84
CA TYR A 858 8.18 -35.13 6.93
C TYR A 858 6.81 -34.46 6.87
N HIS A 859 6.24 -34.17 8.04
CA HIS A 859 4.91 -33.56 8.18
C HIS A 859 5.03 -32.04 8.19
N LEU A 860 4.52 -31.40 7.15
CA LEU A 860 4.42 -29.94 7.06
C LEU A 860 3.02 -29.50 7.44
N THR A 861 2.91 -28.62 8.44
CA THR A 861 1.64 -28.02 8.86
C THR A 861 1.76 -26.52 9.05
N PRO A 862 0.66 -25.77 8.92
CA PRO A 862 0.65 -24.36 9.24
C PRO A 862 0.80 -24.14 10.74
N LYS A 863 1.51 -23.08 11.13
CA LYS A 863 1.56 -22.67 12.53
C LYS A 863 0.14 -22.36 13.05
N ASP A 864 -0.19 -22.88 14.23
CA ASP A 864 -1.46 -22.68 14.93
C ASP A 864 -2.70 -23.14 14.11
N GLY A 865 -2.52 -24.02 13.12
CA GLY A 865 -3.60 -24.46 12.22
C GLY A 865 -4.05 -23.39 11.21
N ASN A 866 -3.37 -22.24 11.17
CA ASN A 866 -3.75 -21.15 10.28
C ASN A 866 -3.12 -21.33 8.90
N ILE A 867 -3.89 -21.80 7.91
CA ILE A 867 -3.43 -21.97 6.53
C ILE A 867 -2.89 -20.70 5.87
N GLN A 868 -3.24 -19.51 6.39
CA GLN A 868 -2.67 -18.24 5.94
C GLN A 868 -1.37 -17.84 6.67
N SER A 869 -0.83 -18.71 7.52
CA SER A 869 0.47 -18.50 8.15
C SER A 869 1.60 -18.55 7.11
N ASP A 870 2.59 -17.69 7.28
CA ASP A 870 3.87 -17.74 6.56
C ASP A 870 4.92 -18.60 7.30
N VAL A 871 4.57 -19.16 8.47
CA VAL A 871 5.41 -20.07 9.24
C VAL A 871 4.94 -21.51 9.03
N VAL A 872 5.87 -22.34 8.55
CA VAL A 872 5.66 -23.78 8.36
C VAL A 872 6.30 -24.55 9.50
N LEU A 873 5.56 -25.50 10.08
CA LEU A 873 6.08 -26.46 11.04
C LEU A 873 6.53 -27.72 10.27
N LEU A 874 7.74 -28.22 10.53
CA LEU A 874 8.17 -29.57 10.14
C LEU A 874 8.10 -30.46 11.37
N ASN A 875 7.29 -31.51 11.32
CA ASN A 875 7.12 -32.48 12.41
C ASN A 875 6.76 -31.78 13.74
N GLY A 876 5.96 -30.71 13.67
CA GLY A 876 5.55 -29.88 14.80
C GLY A 876 6.54 -28.77 15.19
N THR A 877 7.73 -28.71 14.59
CA THR A 877 8.75 -27.71 14.89
C THR A 877 8.80 -26.60 13.83
N PRO A 878 8.71 -25.31 14.20
CA PRO A 878 8.83 -24.22 13.23
C PRO A 878 10.13 -24.25 12.44
N LEU A 879 10.03 -24.24 11.11
CA LEU A 879 11.19 -24.08 10.24
C LEU A 879 11.68 -22.63 10.31
N GLN A 880 12.88 -22.46 10.85
CA GLN A 880 13.55 -21.16 10.95
C GLN A 880 14.98 -21.27 10.41
N LEU A 881 15.49 -20.17 9.84
CA LEU A 881 16.88 -20.12 9.41
C LEU A 881 17.84 -20.44 10.57
N THR A 882 18.93 -21.14 10.26
CA THR A 882 19.99 -21.39 11.24
C THR A 882 20.66 -20.08 11.66
N LYS A 883 21.49 -20.13 12.72
CA LYS A 883 22.30 -18.97 13.13
C LYS A 883 23.22 -18.45 12.00
N SER A 884 23.60 -19.32 11.07
CA SER A 884 24.44 -18.97 9.93
C SER A 884 23.66 -18.39 8.74
N LEU A 885 22.33 -18.23 8.88
CA LEU A 885 21.38 -17.85 7.83
C LEU A 885 21.22 -18.89 6.73
N ASP A 886 21.36 -20.18 7.08
CA ASP A 886 21.13 -21.30 6.17
C ASP A 886 19.71 -21.85 6.35
N ILE A 887 19.20 -22.54 5.34
CA ILE A 887 18.00 -23.36 5.48
C ILE A 887 18.33 -24.47 6.50
N PRO A 888 17.52 -24.66 7.56
CA PRO A 888 17.79 -25.68 8.56
C PRO A 888 17.75 -27.07 7.92
N GLU A 889 18.50 -28.01 8.51
CA GLU A 889 18.38 -29.41 8.16
C GLU A 889 16.94 -29.88 8.41
N MET A 890 16.29 -30.43 7.39
CA MET A 890 14.94 -30.98 7.50
C MET A 890 15.06 -32.41 8.02
N LYS A 891 14.84 -32.60 9.33
CA LYS A 891 14.95 -33.93 9.96
C LYS A 891 13.63 -34.69 9.88
N PRO A 892 13.63 -35.95 9.39
CA PRO A 892 12.42 -36.77 9.38
C PRO A 892 12.04 -37.27 10.77
N GLN A 893 10.80 -37.69 10.90
CA GLN A 893 10.39 -38.69 11.89
C GLN A 893 10.65 -40.07 11.29
N VAL A 894 11.28 -40.97 12.04
CA VAL A 894 11.54 -42.34 11.62
C VAL A 894 10.46 -43.22 12.25
N VAL A 895 9.60 -43.81 11.43
CA VAL A 895 8.37 -44.51 11.85
C VAL A 895 8.39 -45.92 11.30
N ASP A 896 7.83 -46.88 12.05
CA ASP A 896 7.70 -48.26 11.58
C ASP A 896 6.83 -48.31 10.32
N ALA A 897 7.30 -49.00 9.29
CA ALA A 897 6.65 -49.11 8.00
C ALA A 897 5.28 -49.80 8.07
N SER A 898 5.03 -50.62 9.09
CA SER A 898 3.73 -51.24 9.35
C SER A 898 2.73 -50.31 10.03
N SER A 899 3.19 -49.23 10.66
CA SER A 899 2.31 -48.28 11.34
C SER A 899 1.52 -47.45 10.32
N PRO A 900 0.27 -47.05 10.63
CA PRO A 900 -0.47 -46.16 9.75
C PRO A 900 0.19 -44.79 9.62
N ILE A 901 0.10 -44.18 8.44
CA ILE A 901 0.48 -42.79 8.20
C ILE A 901 -0.70 -41.91 8.59
N ILE A 902 -0.46 -40.91 9.44
CA ILE A 902 -1.50 -40.00 9.93
C ILE A 902 -1.42 -38.66 9.21
N ALA A 903 -2.33 -38.42 8.26
CA ALA A 903 -2.44 -37.14 7.57
C ALA A 903 -3.44 -36.22 8.26
N LYS A 904 -2.93 -35.32 9.12
CA LYS A 904 -3.73 -34.31 9.85
C LYS A 904 -4.40 -33.31 8.89
N PRO A 905 -5.47 -32.60 9.33
CA PRO A 905 -6.08 -31.53 8.52
C PRO A 905 -5.07 -30.50 8.06
N ASP A 906 -5.29 -29.95 6.86
CA ASP A 906 -4.46 -28.91 6.25
C ASP A 906 -2.94 -29.21 6.30
N SER A 907 -2.53 -30.39 5.85
CA SER A 907 -1.14 -30.86 5.94
C SER A 907 -0.56 -31.34 4.62
N ILE A 908 0.77 -31.24 4.50
CA ILE A 908 1.56 -31.77 3.38
C ILE A 908 2.61 -32.70 3.97
N ILE A 909 2.67 -33.94 3.50
CA ILE A 909 3.53 -34.97 4.07
C ILE A 909 4.40 -35.55 2.96
N PHE A 910 5.72 -35.56 3.17
CA PHE A 910 6.64 -36.34 2.34
C PHE A 910 7.04 -37.60 3.12
N ILE A 911 7.08 -38.72 2.43
CA ILE A 911 7.39 -40.03 3.01
C ILE A 911 8.44 -40.69 2.14
N HIS A 912 9.53 -41.14 2.72
CA HIS A 912 10.50 -41.96 2.00
C HIS A 912 10.53 -43.38 2.56
N THR A 913 10.47 -44.36 1.68
CA THR A 913 10.52 -45.77 2.05
C THR A 913 11.33 -46.58 1.04
N ASN A 914 12.14 -47.51 1.55
CA ASN A 914 12.81 -48.54 0.76
C ASN A 914 12.04 -49.86 0.76
N GLY A 915 10.90 -49.93 1.45
CA GLY A 915 10.10 -51.13 1.61
C GLY A 915 9.19 -51.46 0.41
N LEU A 916 9.00 -50.52 -0.50
CA LEU A 916 8.22 -50.73 -1.73
C LEU A 916 9.14 -51.19 -2.87
N LYS A 917 8.78 -52.30 -3.53
CA LYS A 917 9.47 -52.79 -4.73
C LYS A 917 9.01 -51.96 -5.93
N ALA A 918 9.86 -51.06 -6.42
CA ALA A 918 9.59 -50.27 -7.63
C ALA A 918 10.67 -50.53 -8.69
N PRO A 919 10.51 -51.56 -9.56
CA PRO A 919 11.52 -51.93 -10.56
C PRO A 919 11.89 -50.77 -11.51
N THR A 920 10.94 -49.86 -11.76
CA THR A 920 11.14 -48.66 -12.59
C THR A 920 12.08 -47.62 -11.95
N CYS A 921 12.35 -47.73 -10.64
CA CYS A 921 13.23 -46.82 -9.89
C CYS A 921 14.68 -47.31 -9.77
N GLY A 922 15.02 -48.41 -10.45
CA GLY A 922 16.36 -49.00 -10.50
C GLY A 922 17.39 -48.19 -11.28
#